data_AF-A0A943PVA9-F1
#
_entry.id   AF-A0A943PVA9-F1
#
_cell.length_a   1.000
_cell.length_b   1.000
_cell.length_c   1.000
_cell.angle_alpha   90.00
_cell.angle_beta   90.00
_cell.angle_gamma   90.00
#
_symmetry.space_group_name_H-M   'P 1'
#
loop_
_entity.id
_entity.type
_entity.pdbx_description
1 polymer ?
#
loop_
_entity_poly.entity_id
_entity_poly.type
_entity_poly.pdbx_seq_one_letter_code
_entity_poly.pdbx_strand_id
1 'polypeptide(L)'
;MKQNRINKGRLAVSLLAVCLLATQSLQAKATDITGVTGNNGIYNINPTDKHGDVGFRQYNNFNLSEGDIANLIFKYGAENVSKFVNLVDNQVNINGIVNSMRDGKFYNGQAIFISPKGLVVGASGVINVGSLSVLTPTQSDYNKFKEAPTLGYYKLDQNNADVTINGKVITREGAELSGKNVIIGANAGLIAGIKNNDVIKTNSQADVLFNNLVNTSVSSASSLSAKDGKIVITSYSDKGGTQINGTIKNFAENGKVNIGNKGADGLKIAGTVENKGDTLLVNNNGALEISGQIKGDNKVTVSNYGENLHLTTTGKINNKGDLSILNSGSKGLTLDGSINTDKNIVITNNKGNANIAGTIASKNGKTNITNNSGSLNISGTINNNNTLKVWNTGANGTNITGTIANNGSAVIQNDKGEFRINGTIANAKNADIDVISNGTGLNLDTNSNIKNNGSMRIWNKGANGIKVAGNVENNSKAVIQNYNGKMEISGNIANVDTLNLINNGTSLKIANGSELTNTGTLGIQNTGNEGLTFDGELVNAEGNTVITNTKGNFYVSGNVNNQKGKVNLTNKGDALKITSDARISNADSLKVWSTGEGGTDVKGQIVNNGNAVIQNDKGDMTIDAQIYNGENELRLTNKGNAMKFAETNTLVNGGENFTKGGNVIIYNTGKGGMQFAGKTHNDGEVLISNQNGKLEFGTYTKEAPEYTNNGKTTITSKYGLETNGAVKNNGEFQIVNTGNGDIALNGTFENAQTSSSLTVNNQKGAVEVNGIIANNGKAAITANNGLTVTKNGTISNTNSLTMLNKGDKGLTIAGTVDNNGSAIITNKAGELKISGTVNTEKINDDVAAKTSITNQGTKLTVTETGVLNNSETLNLWNKGSEGTEIAGTLTNKGDALIKNDKGSLDMTGNVENEGSLRVQNNGTKLNASGSIKNNGTLSMLNNGTEGFVLDGTTESTGSTTITNNKGNLTIKGKYTGTDNKLTISSKDGITVEKTADINNQGSMTMLNTGANGLTIDGTITNNGNAILTNMTGDMTINGTVTNNNGKLNVTSRGNALNVNGKIDGNGILKIWSTGEGGTNIAGAIENETGNAVIQNDNGEMNISGTVTNNADKLYITNHGTALNVTETGRIQNKGNVAIWNTAEQNMNIKGSVSSTEGRVIKTNSHK
;
A
#
# COMPACT_ATOMS: atom_id res chain seq x y z
N MET A 1 18.44 -40.58 -5.33
CA MET A 1 18.88 -41.91 -5.83
C MET A 1 20.08 -41.75 -6.75
N LYS A 2 21.27 -42.21 -6.32
CA LYS A 2 22.31 -42.88 -7.12
C LYS A 2 23.40 -43.35 -6.15
N GLN A 3 23.73 -44.63 -6.25
CA GLN A 3 24.55 -45.40 -5.31
C GLN A 3 26.02 -44.96 -5.34
N ASN A 4 26.66 -44.98 -4.16
CA ASN A 4 28.06 -45.41 -4.05
C ASN A 4 28.23 -46.19 -2.73
N ARG A 5 28.49 -47.49 -2.87
CA ARG A 5 28.94 -48.39 -1.80
C ARG A 5 30.30 -47.90 -1.30
N ILE A 6 30.55 -47.96 0.01
CA ILE A 6 31.85 -48.34 0.64
C ILE A 6 31.66 -48.54 2.16
N ASN A 7 31.98 -49.76 2.59
CA ASN A 7 32.51 -50.27 3.87
C ASN A 7 31.77 -50.05 5.20
N LYS A 8 30.95 -51.05 5.54
CA LYS A 8 30.83 -51.57 6.92
C LYS A 8 32.18 -52.18 7.34
N GLY A 9 32.92 -51.50 8.19
CA GLY A 9 34.12 -52.03 8.83
C GLY A 9 34.69 -51.01 9.81
N ARG A 10 35.03 -51.46 11.02
CA ARG A 10 35.57 -50.73 12.19
C ARG A 10 34.53 -50.26 13.23
N LEU A 11 33.81 -51.22 13.82
CA LEU A 11 33.55 -51.22 15.26
C LEU A 11 34.56 -52.18 15.91
N ALA A 12 35.03 -51.83 17.11
CA ALA A 12 35.85 -52.63 18.02
C ALA A 12 37.32 -52.90 17.64
N VAL A 13 38.23 -51.96 17.94
CA VAL A 13 39.64 -52.28 18.27
C VAL A 13 40.21 -51.20 19.21
N SER A 14 40.15 -51.39 20.54
CA SER A 14 41.10 -50.75 21.49
C SER A 14 41.11 -51.31 22.93
N LEU A 15 40.52 -52.48 23.22
CA LEU A 15 40.56 -53.06 24.58
C LEU A 15 41.30 -54.40 24.73
N LEU A 16 42.12 -54.78 23.75
CA LEU A 16 42.91 -56.03 23.83
C LEU A 16 44.36 -55.79 23.41
N ALA A 17 45.08 -54.99 24.20
CA ALA A 17 46.54 -54.89 24.13
C ALA A 17 47.13 -54.56 25.51
N VAL A 18 46.66 -55.24 26.56
CA VAL A 18 47.42 -55.42 27.82
C VAL A 18 47.21 -56.87 28.25
N CYS A 19 47.74 -57.79 27.45
CA CYS A 19 48.03 -59.15 27.89
C CYS A 19 49.07 -59.68 26.92
N LEU A 20 50.34 -59.44 27.24
CA LEU A 20 51.52 -60.25 26.97
C LEU A 20 52.74 -59.35 27.17
N LEU A 21 53.75 -59.85 27.90
CA LEU A 21 54.91 -59.19 28.54
C LEU A 21 54.55 -58.65 29.95
N ALA A 22 54.57 -59.40 31.05
CA ALA A 22 55.36 -60.58 31.37
C ALA A 22 54.56 -61.58 32.23
N THR A 23 54.24 -62.75 31.67
CA THR A 23 54.12 -63.97 32.47
C THR A 23 55.53 -64.48 32.72
N GLN A 24 56.24 -63.87 33.68
CA GLN A 24 57.23 -64.63 34.43
C GLN A 24 56.48 -65.16 35.65
N SER A 25 56.40 -66.48 35.74
CA SER A 25 56.02 -67.18 36.96
C SER A 25 56.83 -66.60 38.13
N LEU A 26 56.21 -65.79 38.99
CA LEU A 26 56.76 -65.54 40.32
C LEU A 26 56.63 -66.86 41.08
N GLN A 27 57.70 -67.66 41.09
CA GLN A 27 57.94 -68.49 42.25
C GLN A 27 57.96 -67.54 43.45
N ALA A 28 57.16 -67.83 44.47
CA ALA A 28 57.12 -67.07 45.71
C ALA A 28 58.55 -66.98 46.27
N LYS A 29 59.25 -65.87 46.02
CA LYS A 29 60.49 -65.57 46.73
C LYS A 29 60.10 -65.38 48.19
N ALA A 30 60.84 -66.03 49.09
CA ALA A 30 60.76 -65.70 50.52
C ALA A 30 61.13 -64.23 50.71
N THR A 31 60.65 -63.63 51.80
CA THR A 31 60.99 -62.24 52.14
C THR A 31 62.50 -62.09 52.21
N ASP A 32 63.02 -61.12 51.47
CA ASP A 32 64.44 -60.77 51.37
C ASP A 32 64.57 -59.25 51.50
N ILE A 33 64.82 -58.82 52.74
CA ILE A 33 65.12 -57.44 53.10
C ILE A 33 66.56 -57.41 53.61
N THR A 34 67.48 -56.88 52.80
CA THR A 34 68.92 -56.97 53.08
C THR A 34 69.29 -56.40 54.45
N GLY A 35 69.98 -57.20 55.27
CA GLY A 35 70.47 -56.79 56.59
C GLY A 35 69.39 -56.71 57.68
N VAL A 36 68.17 -57.20 57.44
CA VAL A 36 67.07 -57.25 58.43
C VAL A 36 66.62 -58.70 58.61
N THR A 37 66.62 -59.19 59.85
CA THR A 37 66.04 -60.50 60.21
C THR A 37 64.63 -60.32 60.77
N GLY A 38 63.67 -61.07 60.26
CA GLY A 38 62.29 -61.08 60.77
C GLY A 38 62.08 -62.06 61.92
N ASN A 39 61.04 -61.84 62.72
CA ASN A 39 60.55 -62.77 63.73
C ASN A 39 59.08 -63.11 63.43
N ASN A 40 58.79 -64.37 63.13
CA ASN A 40 57.45 -64.86 62.73
C ASN A 40 56.80 -64.01 61.62
N GLY A 41 57.55 -63.70 60.56
CA GLY A 41 57.07 -62.88 59.44
C GLY A 41 56.99 -61.37 59.73
N ILE A 42 57.41 -60.91 60.92
CA ILE A 42 57.44 -59.49 61.29
C ILE A 42 58.88 -58.96 61.26
N TYR A 43 59.13 -57.96 60.43
CA TYR A 43 60.42 -57.32 60.20
C TYR A 43 60.37 -55.89 60.75
N ASN A 44 60.95 -55.65 61.92
CA ASN A 44 61.09 -54.30 62.48
C ASN A 44 62.38 -53.66 61.95
N ILE A 45 62.25 -52.54 61.25
CA ILE A 45 63.33 -51.92 60.48
C ILE A 45 63.65 -50.57 61.08
N ASN A 46 64.83 -50.43 61.69
CA ASN A 46 65.36 -49.14 62.14
C ASN A 46 66.27 -48.52 61.06
N PRO A 47 66.38 -47.19 60.95
CA PRO A 47 67.45 -46.53 60.22
C PRO A 47 68.82 -46.98 60.71
N THR A 48 69.79 -47.05 59.81
CA THR A 48 71.20 -47.32 60.14
C THR A 48 72.03 -46.05 60.20
N ASP A 49 71.50 -44.93 59.72
CA ASP A 49 72.12 -43.61 59.77
C ASP A 49 71.04 -42.52 59.93
N LYS A 50 71.43 -41.33 60.39
CA LYS A 50 70.55 -40.18 60.63
C LYS A 50 71.22 -38.86 60.23
N HIS A 51 70.49 -38.01 59.50
CA HIS A 51 70.87 -36.62 59.27
C HIS A 51 69.69 -35.69 59.54
N GLY A 52 69.81 -34.85 60.58
CA GLY A 52 68.66 -34.08 61.08
C GLY A 52 67.49 -35.01 61.38
N ASP A 53 66.26 -34.65 61.03
CA ASP A 53 65.09 -35.50 61.29
C ASP A 53 64.86 -36.63 60.26
N VAL A 54 65.88 -36.96 59.44
CA VAL A 54 65.79 -37.98 58.38
C VAL A 54 66.62 -39.21 58.75
N GLY A 55 65.97 -40.36 58.88
CA GLY A 55 66.63 -41.66 58.99
C GLY A 55 66.92 -42.26 57.61
N PHE A 56 68.07 -42.91 57.46
CA PHE A 56 68.50 -43.56 56.22
C PHE A 56 68.81 -45.04 56.46
N ARG A 57 68.47 -45.87 55.48
CA ARG A 57 68.93 -47.26 55.39
C ARG A 57 69.13 -47.69 53.95
N GLN A 58 70.20 -48.44 53.71
CA GLN A 58 70.54 -48.98 52.40
C GLN A 58 70.24 -50.49 52.33
N TYR A 59 69.82 -50.95 51.16
CA TYR A 59 69.48 -52.34 50.89
C TYR A 59 69.94 -52.74 49.49
N ASN A 60 70.36 -54.01 49.32
CA ASN A 60 70.50 -54.57 47.98
C ASN A 60 69.10 -54.92 47.44
N ASN A 61 68.28 -55.59 48.26
CA ASN A 61 66.93 -56.02 47.94
C ASN A 61 65.95 -55.58 49.04
N PHE A 62 64.74 -55.23 48.61
CA PHE A 62 63.57 -55.05 49.48
C PHE A 62 62.39 -55.80 48.85
N ASN A 63 62.32 -57.11 49.13
CA ASN A 63 61.25 -57.99 48.69
C ASN A 63 60.46 -58.46 49.92
N LEU A 64 59.23 -57.99 50.09
CA LEU A 64 58.34 -58.40 51.18
C LEU A 64 57.25 -59.31 50.64
N SER A 65 57.20 -60.56 51.10
CA SER A 65 56.25 -61.58 50.64
C SER A 65 54.86 -61.40 51.27
N GLU A 66 53.85 -61.98 50.63
CA GLU A 66 52.47 -61.97 51.15
C GLU A 66 52.39 -62.62 52.54
N GLY A 67 51.62 -62.02 53.44
CA GLY A 67 51.50 -62.45 54.85
C GLY A 67 52.55 -61.87 55.80
N ASP A 68 53.70 -61.41 55.28
CA ASP A 68 54.76 -60.79 56.09
C ASP A 68 54.52 -59.29 56.31
N ILE A 69 55.08 -58.74 57.39
CA ILE A 69 54.93 -57.34 57.82
C ILE A 69 56.29 -56.67 57.96
N ALA A 70 56.50 -55.54 57.30
CA ALA A 70 57.64 -54.65 57.52
C ALA A 70 57.21 -53.40 58.29
N ASN A 71 57.66 -53.26 59.54
CA ASN A 71 57.43 -52.07 60.35
C ASN A 71 58.64 -51.14 60.23
N LEU A 72 58.48 -50.03 59.52
CA LEU A 72 59.46 -48.95 59.48
C LEU A 72 59.41 -48.19 60.80
N ILE A 73 60.45 -48.32 61.61
CA ILE A 73 60.54 -47.70 62.93
C ILE A 73 61.13 -46.30 62.78
N PHE A 74 60.34 -45.27 63.06
CA PHE A 74 60.75 -43.86 62.96
C PHE A 74 61.54 -43.41 64.20
N LYS A 75 62.57 -44.19 64.55
CA LYS A 75 63.57 -43.91 65.58
C LYS A 75 64.96 -44.37 65.16
N TYR A 76 65.97 -43.55 65.40
CA TYR A 76 67.38 -43.93 65.33
C TYR A 76 67.94 -43.99 66.76
N GLY A 77 68.10 -45.20 67.29
CA GLY A 77 68.34 -45.39 68.73
C GLY A 77 67.19 -44.82 69.56
N ALA A 78 67.49 -43.89 70.47
CA ALA A 78 66.49 -43.17 71.26
C ALA A 78 65.88 -41.96 70.54
N GLU A 79 66.48 -41.51 69.43
CA GLU A 79 66.11 -40.26 68.76
C GLU A 79 64.97 -40.44 67.75
N ASN A 80 64.05 -39.48 67.72
CA ASN A 80 62.95 -39.47 66.76
C ASN A 80 63.41 -38.97 65.38
N VAL A 81 62.87 -39.57 64.31
CA VAL A 81 63.02 -39.09 62.93
C VAL A 81 61.65 -38.95 62.27
N SER A 82 61.40 -37.88 61.53
CA SER A 82 60.11 -37.64 60.85
C SER A 82 60.04 -38.25 59.45
N LYS A 83 61.19 -38.51 58.83
CA LYS A 83 61.32 -39.12 57.50
C LYS A 83 62.21 -40.36 57.56
N PHE A 84 61.91 -41.36 56.74
CA PHE A 84 62.71 -42.57 56.63
C PHE A 84 62.97 -42.91 55.16
N VAL A 85 64.20 -42.68 54.72
CA VAL A 85 64.70 -42.98 53.38
C VAL A 85 65.23 -44.41 53.30
N ASN A 86 64.63 -45.20 52.41
CA ASN A 86 64.98 -46.55 52.06
C ASN A 86 65.63 -46.55 50.66
N LEU A 87 66.95 -46.68 50.63
CA LEU A 87 67.76 -46.73 49.41
C LEU A 87 67.91 -48.18 48.96
N VAL A 88 67.34 -48.56 47.81
CA VAL A 88 67.34 -49.96 47.34
C VAL A 88 67.98 -50.08 45.96
N ASP A 89 69.00 -50.93 45.83
CA ASP A 89 69.75 -51.10 44.57
C ASP A 89 68.88 -51.75 43.48
N ASN A 90 68.13 -52.78 43.85
CA ASN A 90 67.20 -53.48 42.98
C ASN A 90 65.76 -52.96 43.10
N GLN A 91 64.84 -53.56 42.34
CA GLN A 91 63.42 -53.20 42.38
C GLN A 91 62.83 -53.51 43.76
N VAL A 92 62.04 -52.57 44.27
CA VAL A 92 61.28 -52.76 45.51
C VAL A 92 60.02 -53.57 45.20
N ASN A 93 59.82 -54.72 45.85
CA ASN A 93 58.63 -55.55 45.69
C ASN A 93 57.91 -55.70 47.03
N ILE A 94 56.66 -55.26 47.10
CA ILE A 94 55.83 -55.30 48.32
C ILE A 94 54.56 -56.10 48.02
N ASN A 95 54.53 -57.36 48.48
CA ASN A 95 53.35 -58.22 48.48
C ASN A 95 52.76 -58.40 49.90
N GLY A 96 53.53 -58.09 50.95
CA GLY A 96 53.08 -58.04 52.35
C GLY A 96 52.65 -56.65 52.82
N ILE A 97 52.68 -56.40 54.13
CA ILE A 97 52.20 -55.16 54.77
C ILE A 97 53.38 -54.30 55.23
N VAL A 98 53.45 -53.04 54.80
CA VAL A 98 54.41 -52.04 55.32
C VAL A 98 53.68 -51.07 56.24
N ASN A 99 54.17 -50.90 57.48
CA ASN A 99 53.64 -49.90 58.43
C ASN A 99 54.69 -48.85 58.81
N SER A 100 54.27 -47.59 59.04
CA SER A 100 55.09 -46.60 59.76
C SER A 100 54.79 -46.62 61.25
N MET A 101 55.81 -46.92 62.05
CA MET A 101 55.66 -47.16 63.48
C MET A 101 56.60 -46.27 64.29
N ARG A 102 56.15 -45.85 65.47
CA ARG A 102 56.99 -45.25 66.51
C ARG A 102 56.40 -45.63 67.87
N ASP A 103 57.24 -46.04 68.81
CA ASP A 103 56.81 -46.37 70.18
C ASP A 103 55.66 -47.39 70.23
N GLY A 104 55.73 -48.41 69.36
CA GLY A 104 54.74 -49.49 69.27
C GLY A 104 53.38 -49.08 68.68
N LYS A 105 53.22 -47.82 68.24
CA LYS A 105 51.99 -47.30 67.63
C LYS A 105 52.24 -46.87 66.19
N PHE A 106 51.16 -46.73 65.43
CA PHE A 106 51.21 -46.08 64.13
C PHE A 106 51.76 -44.65 64.28
N TYR A 107 52.58 -44.22 63.33
CA TYR A 107 53.15 -42.89 63.31
C TYR A 107 52.98 -42.22 61.95
N ASN A 108 52.63 -40.94 61.93
CA ASN A 108 52.49 -40.13 60.71
C ASN A 108 53.85 -39.73 60.10
N GLY A 109 54.79 -40.67 59.98
CA GLY A 109 56.10 -40.45 59.37
C GLY A 109 56.07 -40.61 57.84
N GLN A 110 56.99 -39.93 57.15
CA GLN A 110 57.15 -40.06 55.70
C GLN A 110 58.10 -41.21 55.36
N ALA A 111 57.56 -42.28 54.78
CA ALA A 111 58.33 -43.37 54.20
C ALA A 111 58.75 -43.02 52.77
N ILE A 112 60.05 -43.02 52.49
CA ILE A 112 60.61 -42.64 51.19
C ILE A 112 61.34 -43.87 50.63
N PHE A 113 60.92 -44.37 49.47
CA PHE A 113 61.61 -45.43 48.73
C PHE A 113 62.28 -44.83 47.51
N ILE A 114 63.59 -45.09 47.36
CA ILE A 114 64.39 -44.64 46.23
C ILE A 114 65.05 -45.86 45.61
N SER A 115 64.70 -46.18 44.36
CA SER A 115 65.30 -47.28 43.62
C SER A 115 65.42 -46.95 42.13
N PRO A 116 66.60 -47.10 41.52
CA PRO A 116 66.76 -46.90 40.08
C PRO A 116 66.07 -48.00 39.27
N LYS A 117 65.56 -49.07 39.89
CA LYS A 117 64.86 -50.19 39.24
C LYS A 117 63.35 -50.21 39.51
N GLY A 118 62.83 -49.19 40.20
CA GLY A 118 61.40 -49.00 40.37
C GLY A 118 60.83 -49.68 41.61
N LEU A 119 59.50 -49.62 41.70
CA LEU A 119 58.73 -50.14 42.83
C LEU A 119 57.45 -50.83 42.33
N VAL A 120 57.15 -52.00 42.87
CA VAL A 120 55.92 -52.75 42.63
C VAL A 120 55.26 -53.06 43.97
N VAL A 121 54.04 -52.56 44.17
CA VAL A 121 53.13 -53.08 45.20
C VAL A 121 52.23 -54.10 44.52
N GLY A 122 52.43 -55.38 44.81
CA GLY A 122 51.62 -56.46 44.22
C GLY A 122 50.17 -56.43 44.70
N ALA A 123 49.32 -57.30 44.14
CA ALA A 123 47.88 -57.30 44.40
C ALA A 123 47.52 -57.50 45.89
N SER A 124 48.29 -58.31 46.61
CA SER A 124 48.16 -58.52 48.05
C SER A 124 48.84 -57.44 48.89
N GLY A 125 49.74 -56.63 48.29
CA GLY A 125 50.57 -55.66 49.01
C GLY A 125 49.77 -54.53 49.64
N VAL A 126 50.17 -54.14 50.86
CA VAL A 126 49.56 -53.05 51.61
C VAL A 126 50.66 -52.11 52.12
N ILE A 127 50.55 -50.82 51.82
CA ILE A 127 51.38 -49.78 52.46
C ILE A 127 50.47 -48.93 53.33
N ASN A 128 50.68 -48.95 54.65
CA ASN A 128 49.95 -48.16 55.63
C ASN A 128 50.93 -47.22 56.36
N VAL A 129 51.05 -45.98 55.88
CA VAL A 129 52.06 -45.04 56.38
C VAL A 129 51.50 -43.64 56.63
N GLY A 130 52.25 -42.77 57.30
CA GLY A 130 51.91 -41.36 57.42
C GLY A 130 51.87 -40.68 56.05
N SER A 131 53.02 -40.71 55.37
CA SER A 131 53.21 -40.26 54.00
C SER A 131 54.08 -41.24 53.22
N LEU A 132 53.89 -41.34 51.90
CA LEU A 132 54.71 -42.16 51.00
C LEU A 132 55.41 -41.28 49.96
N SER A 133 56.68 -41.51 49.69
CA SER A 133 57.35 -41.00 48.50
C SER A 133 58.08 -42.12 47.77
N VAL A 134 57.95 -42.18 46.45
CA VAL A 134 58.63 -43.15 45.59
C VAL A 134 59.34 -42.42 44.48
N LEU A 135 60.65 -42.64 44.39
CA LEU A 135 61.55 -41.97 43.48
C LEU A 135 62.33 -43.01 42.67
N THR A 136 62.48 -42.80 41.37
CA THR A 136 63.15 -43.73 40.45
C THR A 136 64.30 -43.05 39.69
N PRO A 137 65.37 -42.68 40.41
CA PRO A 137 66.49 -41.97 39.83
C PRO A 137 67.18 -42.74 38.69
N THR A 138 67.90 -42.02 37.83
CA THR A 138 68.92 -42.67 37.00
C THR A 138 69.91 -43.44 37.88
N GLN A 139 70.49 -44.53 37.36
CA GLN A 139 71.48 -45.30 38.12
C GLN A 139 72.67 -44.42 38.57
N SER A 140 73.07 -43.46 37.72
CA SER A 140 74.13 -42.50 38.03
C SER A 140 73.79 -41.63 39.23
N ASP A 141 72.61 -41.00 39.24
CA ASP A 141 72.22 -40.08 40.32
C ASP A 141 71.92 -40.83 41.61
N TYR A 142 71.38 -42.05 41.50
CA TYR A 142 71.23 -42.95 42.63
C TYR A 142 72.55 -43.24 43.32
N ASN A 143 73.58 -43.65 42.56
CA ASN A 143 74.90 -43.97 43.13
C ASN A 143 75.52 -42.76 43.83
N LYS A 144 75.45 -41.57 43.21
CA LYS A 144 75.93 -40.31 43.82
C LYS A 144 75.22 -39.99 45.14
N PHE A 145 73.90 -40.16 45.20
CA PHE A 145 73.13 -39.91 46.42
C PHE A 145 73.37 -40.98 47.49
N LYS A 146 73.55 -42.24 47.09
CA LYS A 146 73.88 -43.36 47.99
C LYS A 146 75.22 -43.14 48.70
N GLU A 147 76.21 -42.57 48.01
CA GLU A 147 77.53 -42.23 48.59
C GLU A 147 77.49 -40.94 49.44
N ALA A 148 76.63 -39.97 49.10
CA ALA A 148 76.52 -38.68 49.80
C ALA A 148 75.05 -38.29 50.10
N PRO A 149 74.40 -38.91 51.10
CA PRO A 149 72.98 -38.72 51.42
C PRO A 149 72.61 -37.32 51.93
N THR A 150 73.59 -36.49 52.28
CA THR A 150 73.39 -35.08 52.69
C THR A 150 73.02 -34.14 51.53
N LEU A 151 73.19 -34.57 50.26
CA LEU A 151 72.97 -33.74 49.07
C LEU A 151 71.49 -33.37 48.80
N GLY A 152 70.56 -33.95 49.56
CA GLY A 152 69.12 -33.73 49.45
C GLY A 152 68.49 -34.55 48.31
N TYR A 153 67.67 -35.53 48.67
CA TYR A 153 67.04 -36.47 47.71
C TYR A 153 66.12 -35.79 46.68
N TYR A 154 65.74 -34.53 46.90
CA TYR A 154 64.90 -33.73 46.00
C TYR A 154 65.62 -33.30 44.70
N LYS A 155 66.94 -33.53 44.57
CA LYS A 155 67.73 -33.20 43.39
C LYS A 155 67.89 -34.35 42.38
N LEU A 156 67.32 -35.51 42.67
CA LEU A 156 67.43 -36.72 41.84
C LEU A 156 66.54 -36.63 40.58
N ASP A 157 67.08 -36.99 39.41
CA ASP A 157 66.30 -37.03 38.16
C ASP A 157 65.43 -38.30 38.07
N GLN A 158 64.11 -38.15 38.00
CA GLN A 158 63.10 -39.16 38.36
C GLN A 158 62.60 -40.05 37.20
N ASN A 159 63.44 -40.35 36.20
CA ASN A 159 63.00 -40.81 34.87
C ASN A 159 63.23 -42.28 34.54
N ASN A 160 63.77 -43.10 35.45
CA ASN A 160 64.49 -44.30 35.03
C ASN A 160 63.65 -45.59 34.96
N ALA A 161 62.72 -45.79 35.91
CA ALA A 161 62.02 -47.07 36.07
C ALA A 161 60.54 -46.92 36.45
N ASP A 162 59.80 -48.02 36.39
CA ASP A 162 58.35 -48.01 36.58
C ASP A 162 57.98 -48.06 38.06
N VAL A 163 56.91 -47.33 38.41
CA VAL A 163 56.23 -47.42 39.71
C VAL A 163 54.85 -48.01 39.46
N THR A 164 54.60 -49.21 39.97
CA THR A 164 53.34 -49.93 39.79
C THR A 164 52.69 -50.22 41.13
N ILE A 165 51.45 -49.78 41.31
CA ILE A 165 50.62 -50.08 42.48
C ILE A 165 49.46 -50.95 42.00
N ASN A 166 49.50 -52.25 42.30
CA ASN A 166 48.39 -53.18 42.10
C ASN A 166 47.63 -53.46 43.40
N GLY A 167 48.25 -53.17 44.56
CA GLY A 167 47.68 -53.36 45.90
C GLY A 167 47.12 -52.07 46.51
N LYS A 168 47.19 -51.98 47.84
CA LYS A 168 46.54 -50.93 48.64
C LYS A 168 47.58 -50.00 49.25
N VAL A 169 47.40 -48.69 49.07
CA VAL A 169 48.22 -47.66 49.71
C VAL A 169 47.29 -46.75 50.50
N ILE A 170 47.46 -46.75 51.83
CA ILE A 170 46.65 -46.00 52.79
C ILE A 170 47.58 -45.05 53.53
N THR A 171 47.47 -43.76 53.22
CA THR A 171 48.29 -42.69 53.81
C THR A 171 47.44 -41.73 54.62
N ARG A 172 48.03 -41.05 55.61
CA ARG A 172 47.33 -40.03 56.39
C ARG A 172 47.48 -38.67 55.76
N GLU A 173 48.70 -38.26 55.44
CA GLU A 173 48.98 -36.95 54.88
C GLU A 173 49.18 -37.00 53.37
N GLY A 174 49.72 -38.07 52.78
CA GLY A 174 49.89 -38.07 51.33
C GLY A 174 50.78 -39.11 50.69
N ALA A 175 50.84 -39.06 49.36
CA ALA A 175 51.70 -39.89 48.54
C ALA A 175 52.28 -39.11 47.36
N GLU A 176 53.59 -39.25 47.12
CA GLU A 176 54.31 -38.66 45.98
C GLU A 176 54.99 -39.77 45.18
N LEU A 177 54.49 -40.09 43.98
CA LEU A 177 54.97 -41.18 43.14
C LEU A 177 55.60 -40.64 41.85
N SER A 178 56.87 -40.95 41.62
CA SER A 178 57.64 -40.48 40.47
C SER A 178 58.35 -41.62 39.72
N GLY A 179 58.08 -41.74 38.41
CA GLY A 179 58.46 -42.89 37.58
C GLY A 179 58.73 -42.57 36.12
N LYS A 180 59.27 -43.54 35.37
CA LYS A 180 59.16 -43.60 33.90
C LYS A 180 57.70 -43.84 33.51
N ASN A 181 57.14 -44.97 33.95
CA ASN A 181 55.70 -45.18 34.03
C ASN A 181 55.24 -45.07 35.49
N VAL A 182 54.05 -44.51 35.70
CA VAL A 182 53.35 -44.64 36.99
C VAL A 182 51.98 -45.25 36.75
N ILE A 183 51.77 -46.45 37.28
CA ILE A 183 50.60 -47.29 37.01
C ILE A 183 49.88 -47.59 38.33
N ILE A 184 48.59 -47.23 38.40
CA ILE A 184 47.68 -47.68 39.46
C ILE A 184 46.73 -48.71 38.84
N GLY A 185 46.91 -50.00 39.15
CA GLY A 185 46.17 -51.11 38.58
C GLY A 185 44.67 -51.09 38.89
N ALA A 186 43.86 -51.84 38.13
CA ALA A 186 42.40 -51.75 38.16
C ALA A 186 41.76 -52.01 39.55
N ASN A 187 42.35 -52.92 40.33
CA ASN A 187 41.89 -53.26 41.68
C ASN A 187 42.69 -52.55 42.80
N ALA A 188 43.63 -51.70 42.42
CA ALA A 188 44.47 -50.97 43.35
C ALA A 188 43.74 -49.77 43.94
N GLY A 189 44.23 -49.28 45.07
CA GLY A 189 43.85 -47.94 45.49
C GLY A 189 44.88 -47.19 46.30
N LEU A 190 44.85 -45.88 46.12
CA LEU A 190 45.75 -44.91 46.72
C LEU A 190 44.92 -43.89 47.49
N ILE A 191 44.98 -43.97 48.82
CA ILE A 191 44.14 -43.20 49.73
C ILE A 191 45.01 -42.27 50.57
N ALA A 192 44.57 -41.02 50.73
CA ALA A 192 45.19 -40.02 51.59
C ALA A 192 44.14 -39.22 52.38
N GLY A 193 44.60 -38.42 53.35
CA GLY A 193 43.78 -37.41 54.02
C GLY A 193 42.81 -37.97 55.06
N ILE A 194 43.13 -39.10 55.69
CA ILE A 194 42.27 -39.75 56.69
C ILE A 194 42.78 -39.52 58.12
N LYS A 195 41.87 -39.40 59.09
CA LYS A 195 42.17 -39.26 60.54
C LYS A 195 42.49 -40.56 61.26
N ASN A 196 42.21 -41.70 60.65
CA ASN A 196 42.48 -43.02 61.22
C ASN A 196 43.96 -43.13 61.64
N ASN A 197 44.32 -43.96 62.61
CA ASN A 197 45.72 -44.19 63.00
C ASN A 197 45.96 -45.66 63.37
N ASP A 198 45.20 -46.57 62.76
CA ASP A 198 45.31 -47.99 63.04
C ASP A 198 46.58 -48.59 62.42
N VAL A 199 47.21 -49.48 63.17
CA VAL A 199 48.28 -50.36 62.67
C VAL A 199 47.62 -51.56 62.01
N ILE A 200 47.98 -51.83 60.76
CA ILE A 200 47.46 -52.99 60.03
C ILE A 200 48.34 -54.20 60.31
N LYS A 201 47.74 -55.27 60.84
CA LYS A 201 48.46 -56.51 61.20
C LYS A 201 48.15 -57.69 60.28
N THR A 202 47.08 -57.62 59.49
CA THR A 202 46.70 -58.66 58.54
C THR A 202 46.13 -58.07 57.26
N ASN A 203 46.22 -58.81 56.15
CA ASN A 203 45.62 -58.39 54.87
C ASN A 203 44.09 -58.23 55.00
N SER A 204 43.43 -59.07 55.81
CA SER A 204 41.98 -58.95 56.07
C SER A 204 41.61 -57.62 56.74
N GLN A 205 42.40 -57.14 57.71
CA GLN A 205 42.20 -55.81 58.30
C GLN A 205 42.36 -54.70 57.27
N ALA A 206 43.35 -54.83 56.38
CA ALA A 206 43.56 -53.88 55.29
C ALA A 206 42.39 -53.88 54.31
N ASP A 207 41.87 -55.04 53.94
CA ASP A 207 40.74 -55.18 53.03
C ASP A 207 39.48 -54.52 53.59
N VAL A 208 39.17 -54.75 54.87
CA VAL A 208 38.02 -54.12 55.54
C VAL A 208 38.15 -52.60 55.52
N LEU A 209 39.28 -52.06 55.99
CA LEU A 209 39.50 -50.62 56.02
C LEU A 209 39.47 -50.02 54.61
N PHE A 210 40.15 -50.65 53.65
CA PHE A 210 40.19 -50.20 52.27
C PHE A 210 38.82 -50.19 51.63
N ASN A 211 38.06 -51.28 51.72
CA ASN A 211 36.71 -51.39 51.15
C ASN A 211 35.78 -50.32 51.73
N ASN A 212 35.88 -50.04 53.04
CA ASN A 212 35.14 -48.95 53.67
C ASN A 212 35.53 -47.60 53.07
N LEU A 213 36.82 -47.32 52.91
CA LEU A 213 37.30 -46.05 52.38
C LEU A 213 36.96 -45.88 50.89
N VAL A 214 37.16 -46.88 50.03
CA VAL A 214 36.88 -46.77 48.59
C VAL A 214 35.38 -46.70 48.28
N ASN A 215 34.53 -47.29 49.11
CA ASN A 215 33.08 -47.20 48.95
C ASN A 215 32.48 -45.95 49.60
N THR A 216 33.22 -45.26 50.46
CA THR A 216 32.79 -43.99 51.06
C THR A 216 33.15 -42.82 50.17
N SER A 217 32.19 -41.95 49.84
CA SER A 217 32.47 -40.72 49.10
C SER A 217 33.22 -39.71 49.97
N VAL A 218 34.23 -39.05 49.40
CA VAL A 218 35.00 -38.02 50.14
C VAL A 218 34.12 -36.82 50.51
N SER A 219 33.08 -36.60 49.72
CA SER A 219 32.11 -35.52 49.86
C SER A 219 31.27 -35.56 51.15
N SER A 220 31.01 -36.75 51.70
CA SER A 220 30.17 -36.95 52.89
C SER A 220 30.95 -37.43 54.11
N ALA A 221 32.25 -37.68 53.97
CA ALA A 221 33.10 -38.35 54.96
C ALA A 221 33.80 -37.39 55.95
N SER A 222 33.09 -36.38 56.47
CA SER A 222 33.68 -35.36 57.36
C SER A 222 34.31 -35.94 58.63
N SER A 223 33.77 -37.05 59.16
CA SER A 223 34.33 -37.76 60.33
C SER A 223 35.66 -38.46 60.03
N LEU A 224 35.89 -38.85 58.77
CA LEU A 224 37.12 -39.50 58.32
C LEU A 224 38.18 -38.49 57.84
N SER A 225 37.77 -37.27 57.48
CA SER A 225 38.61 -36.25 56.82
C SER A 225 39.68 -35.66 57.74
N ALA A 226 40.95 -35.68 57.34
CA ALA A 226 42.02 -34.87 57.91
C ALA A 226 41.96 -33.42 57.40
N LYS A 227 42.80 -32.53 57.96
CA LYS A 227 42.85 -31.13 57.52
C LYS A 227 43.54 -30.99 56.16
N ASP A 228 44.75 -31.55 56.07
CA ASP A 228 45.59 -31.50 54.88
C ASP A 228 45.86 -32.91 54.35
N GLY A 229 46.02 -33.02 53.03
CA GLY A 229 46.24 -34.28 52.34
C GLY A 229 46.76 -34.03 50.93
N LYS A 230 47.81 -34.72 50.47
CA LYS A 230 48.42 -34.45 49.16
C LYS A 230 48.77 -35.73 48.43
N ILE A 231 48.23 -35.91 47.23
CA ILE A 231 48.65 -36.95 46.30
C ILE A 231 49.29 -36.28 45.09
N VAL A 232 50.52 -36.67 44.76
CA VAL A 232 51.22 -36.27 43.53
C VAL A 232 51.66 -37.52 42.80
N ILE A 233 51.26 -37.63 41.54
CA ILE A 233 51.69 -38.69 40.62
C ILE A 233 52.30 -38.00 39.43
N THR A 234 53.53 -38.33 39.04
CA THR A 234 54.14 -37.73 37.85
C THR A 234 55.08 -38.71 37.16
N SER A 235 54.86 -38.94 35.86
CA SER A 235 55.89 -39.52 35.00
C SER A 235 56.79 -38.39 34.48
N TYR A 236 58.10 -38.51 34.68
CA TYR A 236 59.05 -37.45 34.33
C TYR A 236 59.87 -37.74 33.06
N SER A 237 59.86 -38.99 32.59
CA SER A 237 60.58 -39.45 31.39
C SER A 237 59.95 -38.94 30.08
N ASP A 238 60.76 -38.81 29.03
CA ASP A 238 60.31 -38.55 27.65
C ASP A 238 59.57 -39.75 27.03
N LYS A 239 59.90 -40.96 27.53
CA LYS A 239 59.24 -42.25 27.24
C LYS A 239 58.32 -42.66 28.39
N GLY A 240 57.34 -43.53 28.15
CA GLY A 240 56.40 -43.99 29.19
C GLY A 240 55.20 -43.08 29.38
N GLY A 241 54.41 -43.31 30.43
CA GLY A 241 53.19 -42.55 30.73
C GLY A 241 52.61 -42.77 32.13
N THR A 242 51.52 -42.06 32.42
CA THR A 242 50.77 -42.21 33.68
C THR A 242 49.43 -42.90 33.41
N GLN A 243 49.15 -44.01 34.11
CA GLN A 243 47.95 -44.81 33.92
C GLN A 243 47.23 -45.05 35.25
N ILE A 244 46.01 -44.52 35.38
CA ILE A 244 45.17 -44.69 36.56
C ILE A 244 43.98 -45.58 36.19
N ASN A 245 44.09 -46.87 36.46
CA ASN A 245 43.03 -47.85 36.26
C ASN A 245 42.24 -48.10 37.55
N GLY A 246 42.87 -47.92 38.72
CA GLY A 246 42.28 -48.12 40.04
C GLY A 246 41.68 -46.87 40.67
N THR A 247 41.58 -46.87 42.00
CA THR A 247 40.92 -45.80 42.77
C THR A 247 41.93 -44.90 43.49
N ILE A 248 41.87 -43.59 43.26
CA ILE A 248 42.58 -42.57 44.03
C ILE A 248 41.54 -41.81 44.86
N LYS A 249 41.75 -41.73 46.18
CA LYS A 249 40.91 -40.92 47.08
C LYS A 249 41.73 -40.02 47.99
N ASN A 250 41.31 -38.77 48.12
CA ASN A 250 41.83 -37.87 49.14
C ASN A 250 40.69 -37.26 49.95
N PHE A 251 40.63 -37.63 51.23
CA PHE A 251 39.58 -37.23 52.16
C PHE A 251 39.84 -35.87 52.84
N ALA A 252 41.03 -35.28 52.67
CA ALA A 252 41.39 -34.06 53.39
C ALA A 252 40.59 -32.83 52.94
N GLU A 253 40.20 -31.97 53.88
CA GLU A 253 39.44 -30.74 53.59
C GLU A 253 40.18 -29.83 52.59
N ASN A 254 41.49 -29.62 52.80
CA ASN A 254 42.36 -28.86 51.90
C ASN A 254 43.11 -29.79 50.93
N GLY A 255 42.52 -30.94 50.59
CA GLY A 255 43.18 -32.01 49.85
C GLY A 255 43.67 -31.57 48.47
N LYS A 256 44.85 -32.02 48.06
CA LYS A 256 45.38 -31.81 46.70
C LYS A 256 45.62 -33.14 46.01
N VAL A 257 45.19 -33.27 44.77
CA VAL A 257 45.51 -34.41 43.90
C VAL A 257 46.08 -33.87 42.59
N ASN A 258 47.38 -34.06 42.39
CA ASN A 258 48.09 -33.61 41.20
C ASN A 258 48.56 -34.83 40.39
N ILE A 259 48.09 -34.98 39.17
CA ILE A 259 48.45 -36.10 38.29
C ILE A 259 49.07 -35.53 37.01
N GLY A 260 50.34 -35.85 36.79
CA GLY A 260 51.17 -35.32 35.72
C GLY A 260 51.68 -36.41 34.77
N ASN A 261 51.87 -36.04 33.51
CA ASN A 261 52.60 -36.85 32.53
C ASN A 261 53.56 -35.98 31.69
N LYS A 262 54.79 -36.46 31.48
CA LYS A 262 55.76 -35.91 30.51
C LYS A 262 56.13 -36.89 29.38
N GLY A 263 55.71 -38.15 29.49
CA GLY A 263 56.11 -39.22 28.56
C GLY A 263 55.18 -39.37 27.36
N ALA A 264 55.70 -39.99 26.30
CA ALA A 264 55.01 -40.17 25.03
C ALA A 264 53.74 -41.06 25.07
N ASP A 265 53.58 -41.94 26.07
CA ASP A 265 52.40 -42.81 26.19
C ASP A 265 51.17 -42.09 26.74
N GLY A 266 51.35 -40.85 27.22
CA GLY A 266 50.26 -39.98 27.65
C GLY A 266 49.77 -40.20 29.08
N LEU A 267 48.64 -39.55 29.39
CA LEU A 267 47.94 -39.67 30.66
C LEU A 267 46.59 -40.35 30.42
N LYS A 268 46.39 -41.52 31.02
CA LYS A 268 45.16 -42.32 30.88
C LYS A 268 44.49 -42.50 32.24
N ILE A 269 43.21 -42.15 32.34
CA ILE A 269 42.40 -42.32 33.55
C ILE A 269 41.18 -43.15 33.21
N ALA A 270 41.26 -44.45 33.47
CA ALA A 270 40.16 -45.40 33.34
C ALA A 270 39.45 -45.67 34.69
N GLY A 271 40.14 -45.43 35.80
CA GLY A 271 39.65 -45.62 37.16
C GLY A 271 38.95 -44.39 37.77
N THR A 272 38.89 -44.33 39.09
CA THR A 272 38.23 -43.23 39.82
C THR A 272 39.27 -42.34 40.51
N VAL A 273 39.18 -41.03 40.32
CA VAL A 273 39.91 -40.02 41.08
C VAL A 273 38.90 -39.17 41.84
N GLU A 274 38.91 -39.24 43.18
CA GLU A 274 37.97 -38.53 44.03
C GLU A 274 38.71 -37.69 45.09
N ASN A 275 38.48 -36.38 45.12
CA ASN A 275 39.18 -35.46 46.01
C ASN A 275 38.23 -34.41 46.61
N LYS A 276 38.39 -34.16 47.92
CA LYS A 276 37.61 -33.14 48.61
C LYS A 276 38.13 -31.71 48.35
N GLY A 277 39.43 -31.53 48.09
CA GLY A 277 40.00 -30.23 47.69
C GLY A 277 40.28 -30.12 46.18
N ASP A 278 41.43 -29.56 45.81
CA ASP A 278 41.79 -29.23 44.41
C ASP A 278 42.43 -30.41 43.66
N THR A 279 41.91 -30.69 42.47
CA THR A 279 42.43 -31.72 41.57
C THR A 279 43.03 -31.09 40.32
N LEU A 280 44.28 -31.41 40.01
CA LEU A 280 45.04 -30.91 38.87
C LEU A 280 45.56 -32.06 38.02
N LEU A 281 45.18 -32.09 36.74
CA LEU A 281 45.70 -33.02 35.74
C LEU A 281 46.53 -32.22 34.73
N VAL A 282 47.78 -32.63 34.49
CA VAL A 282 48.68 -31.98 33.54
C VAL A 282 49.32 -33.01 32.63
N ASN A 283 48.99 -32.98 31.34
CA ASN A 283 49.60 -33.84 30.33
C ASN A 283 50.49 -32.99 29.41
N ASN A 284 51.80 -33.24 29.41
CA ASN A 284 52.76 -32.48 28.60
C ASN A 284 53.14 -33.15 27.27
N ASN A 285 52.89 -34.45 27.12
CA ASN A 285 53.24 -35.23 25.93
C ASN A 285 52.25 -36.40 25.76
N GLY A 286 52.15 -36.99 24.57
CA GLY A 286 51.18 -38.05 24.27
C GLY A 286 49.71 -37.62 24.41
N ALA A 287 48.77 -38.55 24.28
CA ALA A 287 47.34 -38.28 24.42
C ALA A 287 46.89 -38.22 25.89
N LEU A 288 45.93 -37.34 26.20
CA LEU A 288 45.19 -37.36 27.47
C LEU A 288 43.84 -38.03 27.24
N GLU A 289 43.60 -39.18 27.86
CA GLU A 289 42.35 -39.93 27.76
C GLU A 289 41.71 -40.13 29.13
N ILE A 290 40.43 -39.79 29.25
CA ILE A 290 39.62 -40.00 30.45
C ILE A 290 38.42 -40.87 30.07
N SER A 291 38.44 -42.13 30.53
CA SER A 291 37.35 -43.10 30.37
C SER A 291 36.69 -43.49 31.69
N GLY A 292 37.33 -43.15 32.81
CA GLY A 292 36.83 -43.33 34.18
C GLY A 292 36.14 -42.09 34.75
N GLN A 293 36.23 -41.92 36.08
CA GLN A 293 35.53 -40.88 36.82
C GLN A 293 36.49 -39.92 37.54
N ILE A 294 36.25 -38.62 37.39
CA ILE A 294 36.85 -37.58 38.23
C ILE A 294 35.75 -36.96 39.08
N LYS A 295 35.91 -37.00 40.40
CA LYS A 295 34.99 -36.45 41.40
C LYS A 295 35.71 -35.39 42.24
N GLY A 296 35.21 -34.17 42.26
CA GLY A 296 35.80 -33.06 43.02
C GLY A 296 34.77 -32.31 43.84
N ASP A 297 35.14 -31.88 45.05
CA ASP A 297 34.33 -30.94 45.84
C ASP A 297 34.78 -29.47 45.68
N ASN A 298 36.04 -29.22 45.28
CA ASN A 298 36.58 -27.88 44.99
C ASN A 298 36.97 -27.71 43.51
N LYS A 299 38.16 -27.18 43.20
CA LYS A 299 38.53 -26.88 41.80
C LYS A 299 39.07 -28.13 41.10
N VAL A 300 38.56 -28.42 39.91
CA VAL A 300 39.14 -29.42 38.99
C VAL A 300 39.76 -28.70 37.81
N THR A 301 41.04 -28.94 37.55
CA THR A 301 41.78 -28.37 36.41
C THR A 301 42.36 -29.49 35.56
N VAL A 302 42.08 -29.47 34.26
CA VAL A 302 42.60 -30.43 33.28
C VAL A 302 43.36 -29.66 32.21
N SER A 303 44.67 -29.83 32.14
CA SER A 303 45.54 -29.14 31.18
C SER A 303 46.27 -30.14 30.28
N ASN A 304 46.07 -30.04 28.97
CA ASN A 304 46.75 -30.84 27.96
C ASN A 304 47.62 -29.97 27.06
N TYR A 305 48.91 -30.27 27.02
CA TYR A 305 49.91 -29.72 26.10
C TYR A 305 50.47 -30.78 25.13
N GLY A 306 50.05 -32.05 25.28
CA GLY A 306 50.45 -33.18 24.42
C GLY A 306 49.69 -33.22 23.08
N GLU A 307 49.15 -34.38 22.71
CA GLU A 307 48.49 -34.60 21.41
C GLU A 307 47.01 -34.17 21.38
N ASN A 308 46.09 -35.01 21.84
CA ASN A 308 44.65 -34.73 21.98
C ASN A 308 44.20 -34.86 23.44
N LEU A 309 43.12 -34.14 23.79
CA LEU A 309 42.35 -34.40 25.01
C LEU A 309 41.06 -35.11 24.62
N HIS A 310 40.83 -36.30 25.14
CA HIS A 310 39.61 -37.08 24.92
C HIS A 310 38.94 -37.46 26.24
N LEU A 311 37.77 -36.89 26.50
CA LEU A 311 36.82 -37.44 27.46
C LEU A 311 35.91 -38.41 26.69
N THR A 312 36.15 -39.71 26.87
CA THR A 312 35.43 -40.76 26.13
C THR A 312 33.96 -40.84 26.54
N THR A 313 33.15 -41.61 25.82
CA THR A 313 31.71 -41.81 26.09
C THR A 313 31.41 -42.33 27.51
N THR A 314 32.30 -43.10 28.11
CA THR A 314 32.16 -43.59 29.49
C THR A 314 32.74 -42.63 30.54
N GLY A 315 33.57 -41.69 30.10
CA GLY A 315 34.26 -40.73 30.95
C GLY A 315 33.29 -39.77 31.64
N LYS A 316 33.51 -39.51 32.93
CA LYS A 316 32.70 -38.58 33.73
C LYS A 316 33.55 -37.63 34.56
N ILE A 317 33.21 -36.35 34.54
CA ILE A 317 33.71 -35.33 35.47
C ILE A 317 32.53 -34.81 36.27
N ASN A 318 32.50 -35.10 37.57
CA ASN A 318 31.47 -34.62 38.50
C ASN A 318 32.13 -33.72 39.54
N ASN A 319 31.86 -32.42 39.49
CA ASN A 319 32.54 -31.45 40.33
C ASN A 319 31.57 -30.53 41.08
N LYS A 320 31.79 -30.25 42.37
CA LYS A 320 30.99 -29.25 43.09
C LYS A 320 31.57 -27.84 43.01
N GLY A 321 32.88 -27.71 42.80
CA GLY A 321 33.54 -26.40 42.64
C GLY A 321 33.65 -25.98 41.18
N ASP A 322 34.66 -25.17 40.85
CA ASP A 322 34.90 -24.71 39.47
C ASP A 322 35.67 -25.75 38.64
N LEU A 323 35.32 -25.89 37.37
CA LEU A 323 36.00 -26.75 36.40
C LEU A 323 36.72 -25.91 35.34
N SER A 324 37.99 -26.21 35.08
CA SER A 324 38.75 -25.65 33.96
C SER A 324 39.36 -26.76 33.11
N ILE A 325 39.11 -26.72 31.80
CA ILE A 325 39.69 -27.63 30.81
C ILE A 325 40.44 -26.78 29.78
N LEU A 326 41.73 -27.08 29.59
CA LEU A 326 42.61 -26.43 28.62
C LEU A 326 43.21 -27.50 27.71
N ASN A 327 42.99 -27.38 26.39
CA ASN A 327 43.73 -28.15 25.39
C ASN A 327 44.61 -27.23 24.55
N SER A 328 45.90 -27.52 24.49
CA SER A 328 46.88 -26.89 23.59
C SER A 328 47.58 -27.91 22.69
N GLY A 329 47.08 -29.15 22.66
CA GLY A 329 47.58 -30.21 21.81
C GLY A 329 47.03 -30.14 20.38
N SER A 330 47.89 -30.45 19.41
CA SER A 330 47.62 -30.23 17.97
C SER A 330 46.48 -31.08 17.40
N LYS A 331 46.15 -32.22 18.03
CA LYS A 331 45.08 -33.13 17.57
C LYS A 331 43.68 -32.74 18.09
N GLY A 332 43.57 -31.70 18.91
CA GLY A 332 42.30 -31.12 19.31
C GLY A 332 41.66 -31.69 20.58
N LEU A 333 40.42 -31.29 20.81
CA LEU A 333 39.61 -31.58 21.98
C LEU A 333 38.39 -32.41 21.57
N THR A 334 38.14 -33.53 22.25
CA THR A 334 36.92 -34.35 22.07
C THR A 334 36.29 -34.63 23.42
N LEU A 335 35.02 -34.24 23.58
CA LEU A 335 34.21 -34.43 24.79
C LEU A 335 32.96 -35.24 24.46
N ASP A 336 33.09 -36.57 24.53
CA ASP A 336 31.99 -37.52 24.27
C ASP A 336 31.26 -37.93 25.56
N GLY A 337 31.92 -37.80 26.71
CA GLY A 337 31.40 -38.18 28.02
C GLY A 337 30.55 -37.11 28.70
N SER A 338 30.40 -37.22 30.03
CA SER A 338 29.58 -36.31 30.83
C SER A 338 30.40 -35.42 31.75
N ILE A 339 30.14 -34.12 31.70
CA ILE A 339 30.67 -33.11 32.61
C ILE A 339 29.50 -32.52 33.39
N ASN A 340 29.50 -32.67 34.72
CA ASN A 340 28.51 -32.08 35.61
C ASN A 340 29.24 -31.24 36.66
N THR A 341 28.95 -29.95 36.74
CA THR A 341 29.57 -29.03 37.68
C THR A 341 28.52 -28.19 38.42
N ASP A 342 28.68 -27.96 39.72
CA ASP A 342 27.75 -27.09 40.46
C ASP A 342 28.07 -25.59 40.26
N LYS A 343 29.36 -25.23 40.11
CA LYS A 343 29.83 -23.85 39.83
C LYS A 343 30.28 -23.67 38.37
N ASN A 344 31.33 -22.88 38.11
CA ASN A 344 31.66 -22.43 36.76
C ASN A 344 32.36 -23.52 35.95
N ILE A 345 32.12 -23.55 34.64
CA ILE A 345 32.82 -24.38 33.66
C ILE A 345 33.55 -23.46 32.69
N VAL A 346 34.86 -23.65 32.54
CA VAL A 346 35.68 -22.96 31.53
C VAL A 346 36.39 -24.00 30.67
N ILE A 347 36.08 -24.04 29.39
CA ILE A 347 36.69 -24.94 28.41
C ILE A 347 37.38 -24.09 27.34
N THR A 348 38.69 -24.28 27.16
CA THR A 348 39.48 -23.56 26.16
C THR A 348 40.24 -24.56 25.29
N ASN A 349 39.99 -24.53 23.99
CA ASN A 349 40.74 -25.29 22.99
C ASN A 349 41.60 -24.34 22.15
N ASN A 350 42.92 -24.44 22.26
CA ASN A 350 43.88 -23.58 21.56
C ASN A 350 44.31 -24.12 20.19
N LYS A 351 44.23 -25.43 19.96
CA LYS A 351 44.72 -26.09 18.74
C LYS A 351 43.78 -27.22 18.30
N GLY A 352 43.79 -27.56 17.01
CA GLY A 352 42.92 -28.59 16.44
C GLY A 352 41.44 -28.23 16.51
N ASN A 353 40.55 -29.19 16.20
CA ASN A 353 39.10 -29.01 16.32
C ASN A 353 38.63 -29.24 17.77
N ALA A 354 37.49 -28.64 18.13
CA ALA A 354 36.76 -28.95 19.36
C ALA A 354 35.46 -29.68 19.02
N ASN A 355 35.34 -30.94 19.44
CA ASN A 355 34.15 -31.77 19.25
C ASN A 355 33.47 -32.03 20.59
N ILE A 356 32.21 -31.64 20.72
CA ILE A 356 31.40 -31.80 21.93
C ILE A 356 30.18 -32.65 21.55
N ALA A 357 30.28 -33.96 21.79
CA ALA A 357 29.23 -34.93 21.50
C ALA A 357 28.49 -35.40 22.76
N GLY A 358 29.10 -35.25 23.94
CA GLY A 358 28.54 -35.61 25.23
C GLY A 358 27.71 -34.50 25.89
N THR A 359 27.55 -34.60 27.21
CA THR A 359 26.75 -33.66 28.00
C THR A 359 27.64 -32.77 28.86
N ILE A 360 27.45 -31.45 28.77
CA ILE A 360 28.07 -30.46 29.66
C ILE A 360 26.96 -29.80 30.48
N ALA A 361 27.00 -29.89 31.80
CA ALA A 361 25.98 -29.36 32.69
C ALA A 361 26.57 -28.50 33.81
N SER A 362 26.11 -27.26 33.94
CA SER A 362 26.41 -26.34 35.05
C SER A 362 25.14 -25.98 35.82
N LYS A 363 25.09 -26.30 37.12
CA LYS A 363 23.88 -26.08 37.93
C LYS A 363 23.68 -24.65 38.40
N ASN A 364 24.75 -23.96 38.84
CA ASN A 364 24.66 -22.60 39.40
C ASN A 364 25.69 -21.62 38.80
N GLY A 365 26.76 -22.11 38.18
CA GLY A 365 27.83 -21.27 37.63
C GLY A 365 27.70 -20.96 36.14
N LYS A 366 28.59 -20.11 35.66
CA LYS A 366 28.70 -19.73 34.24
C LYS A 366 29.38 -20.82 33.44
N THR A 367 29.01 -20.98 32.18
CA THR A 367 29.70 -21.88 31.24
C THR A 367 30.34 -21.07 30.12
N ASN A 368 31.66 -21.16 29.99
CA ASN A 368 32.45 -20.50 28.95
C ASN A 368 33.18 -21.56 28.11
N ILE A 369 32.85 -21.65 26.83
CA ILE A 369 33.49 -22.55 25.86
C ILE A 369 34.14 -21.68 24.78
N THR A 370 35.46 -21.77 24.67
CA THR A 370 36.25 -21.01 23.69
C THR A 370 37.07 -21.96 22.82
N ASN A 371 36.93 -21.83 21.51
CA ASN A 371 37.73 -22.55 20.52
C ASN A 371 38.54 -21.57 19.68
N ASN A 372 39.87 -21.66 19.74
CA ASN A 372 40.78 -20.72 19.06
C ASN A 372 41.34 -21.24 17.73
N SER A 373 41.07 -22.49 17.36
CA SER A 373 41.62 -23.15 16.17
C SER A 373 40.62 -24.15 15.59
N GLY A 374 40.71 -24.45 14.29
CA GLY A 374 39.86 -25.47 13.66
C GLY A 374 38.36 -25.14 13.68
N SER A 375 37.52 -26.17 13.73
CA SER A 375 36.06 -26.07 13.86
C SER A 375 35.59 -26.31 15.30
N LEU A 376 34.50 -25.67 15.69
CA LEU A 376 33.74 -26.00 16.90
C LEU A 376 32.48 -26.77 16.53
N ASN A 377 32.42 -28.06 16.89
CA ASN A 377 31.29 -28.94 16.62
C ASN A 377 30.55 -29.28 17.92
N ILE A 378 29.26 -28.95 18.01
CA ILE A 378 28.40 -29.26 19.15
C ILE A 378 27.27 -30.16 18.66
N SER A 379 27.46 -31.47 18.81
CA SER A 379 26.44 -32.49 18.50
C SER A 379 25.75 -33.05 19.75
N GLY A 380 26.33 -32.81 20.93
CA GLY A 380 25.79 -33.20 22.22
C GLY A 380 24.90 -32.14 22.87
N THR A 381 24.85 -32.17 24.21
CA THR A 381 23.97 -31.31 25.01
C THR A 381 24.76 -30.39 25.93
N ILE A 382 24.46 -29.10 25.90
CA ILE A 382 24.94 -28.12 26.89
C ILE A 382 23.74 -27.65 27.72
N ASN A 383 23.76 -27.91 29.03
CA ASN A 383 22.75 -27.51 30.00
C ASN A 383 23.35 -26.50 30.97
N ASN A 384 22.99 -25.22 30.86
CA ASN A 384 23.55 -24.16 31.70
C ASN A 384 22.44 -23.38 32.40
N ASN A 385 22.55 -23.24 33.73
CA ASN A 385 21.52 -22.55 34.51
C ASN A 385 21.74 -21.04 34.73
N ASN A 386 22.83 -20.48 34.20
CA ASN A 386 23.28 -19.10 34.44
C ASN A 386 23.74 -18.44 33.11
N THR A 387 24.82 -17.66 33.09
CA THR A 387 25.39 -17.10 31.86
C THR A 387 26.10 -18.17 31.03
N LEU A 388 25.87 -18.17 29.71
CA LEU A 388 26.55 -19.03 28.74
C LEU A 388 27.33 -18.18 27.73
N LYS A 389 28.59 -18.56 27.49
CA LYS A 389 29.40 -18.05 26.39
C LYS A 389 29.94 -19.21 25.56
N VAL A 390 29.65 -19.22 24.27
CA VAL A 390 30.22 -20.15 23.29
C VAL A 390 30.88 -19.33 22.20
N TRP A 391 32.19 -19.46 22.03
CA TRP A 391 32.96 -18.60 21.12
C TRP A 391 33.95 -19.41 20.29
N ASN A 392 33.86 -19.28 18.97
CA ASN A 392 34.82 -19.83 18.03
C ASN A 392 35.58 -18.71 17.28
N THR A 393 36.91 -18.74 17.33
CA THR A 393 37.81 -17.91 16.50
C THR A 393 38.63 -18.75 15.50
N GLY A 394 38.38 -20.06 15.45
CA GLY A 394 39.01 -21.01 14.54
C GLY A 394 38.46 -20.94 13.11
N ALA A 395 39.32 -21.22 12.12
CA ALA A 395 39.09 -20.93 10.70
C ALA A 395 37.89 -21.67 10.06
N ASN A 396 37.46 -22.81 10.59
CA ASN A 396 36.50 -23.71 9.95
C ASN A 396 35.05 -23.55 10.45
N GLY A 397 34.77 -22.51 11.24
CA GLY A 397 33.42 -22.21 11.67
C GLY A 397 32.90 -23.04 12.85
N THR A 398 31.62 -22.83 13.13
CA THR A 398 30.88 -23.47 14.21
C THR A 398 29.71 -24.25 13.62
N ASN A 399 29.52 -25.49 14.05
CA ASN A 399 28.40 -26.33 13.68
C ASN A 399 27.66 -26.83 14.93
N ILE A 400 26.38 -26.46 15.07
CA ILE A 400 25.52 -26.89 16.18
C ILE A 400 24.43 -27.80 15.63
N THR A 401 24.55 -29.10 15.85
CA THR A 401 23.53 -30.10 15.50
C THR A 401 22.83 -30.67 16.74
N GLY A 402 23.41 -30.46 17.92
CA GLY A 402 22.86 -30.90 19.21
C GLY A 402 21.95 -29.86 19.86
N THR A 403 21.93 -29.87 21.19
CA THR A 403 21.07 -29.01 22.01
C THR A 403 21.88 -28.10 22.92
N ILE A 404 21.58 -26.81 22.90
CA ILE A 404 22.03 -25.84 23.90
C ILE A 404 20.81 -25.38 24.68
N ALA A 405 20.70 -25.79 25.94
CA ALA A 405 19.67 -25.35 26.88
C ALA A 405 20.28 -24.42 27.92
N ASN A 406 19.79 -23.19 28.00
CA ASN A 406 20.29 -22.16 28.88
C ASN A 406 19.17 -21.48 29.68
N ASN A 407 19.39 -21.23 30.97
CA ASN A 407 18.44 -20.55 31.85
C ASN A 407 18.94 -19.16 32.32
N GLY A 408 19.82 -18.50 31.58
CA GLY A 408 20.31 -17.13 31.86
C GLY A 408 20.66 -16.38 30.58
N SER A 409 21.55 -15.38 30.62
CA SER A 409 21.98 -14.69 29.38
C SER A 409 22.94 -15.55 28.57
N ALA A 410 22.84 -15.53 27.24
CA ALA A 410 23.68 -16.31 26.35
C ALA A 410 24.33 -15.48 25.24
N VAL A 411 25.60 -15.75 24.95
CA VAL A 411 26.31 -15.24 23.77
C VAL A 411 26.93 -16.41 23.03
N ILE A 412 26.52 -16.62 21.79
CA ILE A 412 27.02 -17.66 20.90
C ILE A 412 27.61 -16.98 19.67
N GLN A 413 28.93 -17.02 19.54
CA GLN A 413 29.67 -16.21 18.57
C GLN A 413 30.64 -17.05 17.73
N ASN A 414 30.68 -16.78 16.43
CA ASN A 414 31.62 -17.35 15.48
C ASN A 414 32.35 -16.25 14.71
N ASP A 415 33.68 -16.20 14.77
CA ASP A 415 34.47 -15.13 14.15
C ASP A 415 35.12 -15.50 12.81
N LYS A 416 35.22 -16.78 12.47
CA LYS A 416 35.79 -17.26 11.20
C LYS A 416 35.04 -18.47 10.68
N GLY A 417 35.07 -18.69 9.37
CA GLY A 417 34.30 -19.76 8.73
C GLY A 417 32.79 -19.56 8.83
N GLU A 418 32.01 -20.54 8.38
CA GLU A 418 30.55 -20.47 8.40
C GLU A 418 29.99 -20.81 9.79
N PHE A 419 28.97 -20.09 10.24
CA PHE A 419 28.22 -20.48 11.43
C PHE A 419 26.95 -21.21 11.01
N ARG A 420 26.87 -22.51 11.28
CA ARG A 420 25.72 -23.36 10.98
C ARG A 420 25.03 -23.82 12.25
N ILE A 421 23.71 -23.66 12.28
CA ILE A 421 22.83 -24.25 13.28
C ILE A 421 21.90 -25.20 12.51
N ASN A 422 21.77 -26.42 13.00
CA ASN A 422 20.88 -27.47 12.50
C ASN A 422 20.40 -28.34 13.69
N GLY A 423 20.18 -27.67 14.83
CA GLY A 423 19.83 -28.26 16.12
C GLY A 423 19.06 -27.25 16.97
N THR A 424 19.00 -27.46 18.29
CA THR A 424 18.18 -26.64 19.18
C THR A 424 19.02 -25.68 20.04
N ILE A 425 18.58 -24.43 20.12
CA ILE A 425 19.06 -23.44 21.10
C ILE A 425 17.85 -22.95 21.88
N ALA A 426 17.72 -23.33 23.14
CA ALA A 426 16.62 -22.96 24.01
C ALA A 426 17.12 -22.13 25.19
N ASN A 427 16.67 -20.88 25.27
CA ASN A 427 17.00 -19.93 26.32
C ASN A 427 15.73 -19.60 27.15
N ALA A 428 15.51 -20.35 28.22
CA ALA A 428 14.18 -20.52 28.81
C ALA A 428 13.79 -19.50 29.90
N LYS A 429 14.73 -18.70 30.43
CA LYS A 429 14.38 -17.56 31.30
C LYS A 429 14.27 -16.28 30.46
N ASN A 430 13.60 -15.25 30.99
CA ASN A 430 13.47 -13.91 30.40
C ASN A 430 14.83 -13.16 30.34
N ALA A 431 15.88 -13.81 29.86
CA ALA A 431 17.24 -13.31 29.76
C ALA A 431 17.64 -13.26 28.28
N ASP A 432 18.56 -12.36 27.95
CA ASP A 432 18.88 -12.07 26.56
C ASP A 432 19.76 -13.14 25.90
N ILE A 433 19.60 -13.31 24.58
CA ILE A 433 20.46 -14.15 23.75
C ILE A 433 21.01 -13.37 22.55
N ASP A 434 22.32 -13.52 22.33
CA ASP A 434 23.01 -13.08 21.12
C ASP A 434 23.55 -14.28 20.33
N VAL A 435 23.18 -14.37 19.06
CA VAL A 435 23.72 -15.31 18.07
C VAL A 435 24.43 -14.51 16.99
N ILE A 436 25.77 -14.56 16.96
CA ILE A 436 26.60 -13.65 16.16
C ILE A 436 27.54 -14.43 15.24
N SER A 437 27.51 -14.10 13.95
CA SER A 437 28.54 -14.52 12.98
C SER A 437 29.33 -13.32 12.47
N ASN A 438 30.61 -13.24 12.82
CA ASN A 438 31.59 -12.37 12.14
C ASN A 438 32.39 -13.13 11.06
N GLY A 439 32.10 -14.43 10.86
CA GLY A 439 32.77 -15.29 9.89
C GLY A 439 32.29 -15.09 8.45
N THR A 440 32.15 -16.17 7.67
CA THR A 440 31.74 -16.07 6.24
C THR A 440 30.24 -15.90 6.05
N GLY A 441 29.40 -16.41 6.96
CA GLY A 441 27.93 -16.33 6.90
C GLY A 441 27.26 -16.97 8.12
N LEU A 442 25.93 -16.92 8.17
CA LEU A 442 25.10 -17.55 9.20
C LEU A 442 23.94 -18.34 8.59
N ASN A 443 23.93 -19.65 8.79
CA ASN A 443 22.84 -20.53 8.33
C ASN A 443 22.10 -21.12 9.53
N LEU A 444 20.83 -20.80 9.64
CA LEU A 444 19.87 -21.53 10.47
C LEU A 444 19.16 -22.53 9.54
N ASP A 445 19.72 -23.74 9.43
CA ASP A 445 19.21 -24.81 8.57
C ASP A 445 17.80 -25.26 9.00
N THR A 446 17.15 -26.10 8.19
CA THR A 446 15.74 -26.50 8.36
C THR A 446 15.40 -27.13 9.72
N ASN A 447 16.34 -27.85 10.36
CA ASN A 447 16.09 -28.41 11.70
C ASN A 447 16.47 -27.46 12.84
N SER A 448 16.88 -26.23 12.53
CA SER A 448 17.17 -25.23 13.56
C SER A 448 15.92 -24.91 14.35
N ASN A 449 16.05 -24.87 15.67
CA ASN A 449 14.99 -24.43 16.57
C ASN A 449 15.57 -23.51 17.63
N ILE A 450 15.45 -22.21 17.42
CA ILE A 450 15.89 -21.19 18.38
C ILE A 450 14.68 -20.73 19.17
N LYS A 451 14.69 -20.88 20.49
CA LYS A 451 13.63 -20.45 21.40
C LYS A 451 14.19 -19.53 22.47
N ASN A 452 13.58 -18.37 22.70
CA ASN A 452 14.04 -17.42 23.70
C ASN A 452 12.88 -16.70 24.40
N ASN A 453 13.06 -16.38 25.68
CA ASN A 453 12.06 -15.64 26.47
C ASN A 453 12.45 -14.18 26.78
N GLY A 454 13.74 -13.81 26.64
CA GLY A 454 14.20 -12.42 26.81
C GLY A 454 14.38 -11.67 25.48
N SER A 455 15.24 -10.65 25.43
CA SER A 455 15.55 -9.99 24.16
C SER A 455 16.46 -10.89 23.30
N MET A 456 16.27 -10.88 21.98
CA MET A 456 17.06 -11.70 21.05
C MET A 456 17.76 -10.84 19.99
N ARG A 457 19.03 -11.13 19.73
CA ARG A 457 19.77 -10.60 18.58
C ARG A 457 20.38 -11.72 17.76
N ILE A 458 20.10 -11.74 16.46
CA ILE A 458 20.73 -12.64 15.49
C ILE A 458 21.44 -11.79 14.45
N TRP A 459 22.78 -11.79 14.47
CA TRP A 459 23.59 -10.89 13.65
C TRP A 459 24.52 -11.66 12.71
N ASN A 460 24.51 -11.29 11.43
CA ASN A 460 25.50 -11.73 10.46
C ASN A 460 26.30 -10.55 9.90
N LYS A 461 27.64 -10.62 10.00
CA LYS A 461 28.59 -9.73 9.34
C LYS A 461 29.38 -10.42 8.22
N GLY A 462 29.13 -11.70 7.97
CA GLY A 462 29.81 -12.45 6.92
C GLY A 462 29.28 -12.15 5.52
N ALA A 463 30.18 -12.21 4.53
CA ALA A 463 29.89 -11.85 3.14
C ALA A 463 28.82 -12.71 2.46
N ASN A 464 28.60 -13.95 2.91
CA ASN A 464 27.60 -14.88 2.35
C ASN A 464 26.18 -14.58 2.83
N GLY A 465 26.00 -13.69 3.80
CA GLY A 465 24.68 -13.33 4.31
C GLY A 465 24.14 -14.27 5.39
N ILE A 466 22.83 -14.15 5.62
CA ILE A 466 22.07 -14.93 6.58
C ILE A 466 20.96 -15.70 5.87
N LYS A 467 20.86 -16.99 6.21
CA LYS A 467 19.72 -17.84 5.82
C LYS A 467 18.98 -18.33 7.05
N VAL A 468 17.68 -18.07 7.11
CA VAL A 468 16.77 -18.53 8.16
C VAL A 468 15.77 -19.51 7.55
N ALA A 469 16.13 -20.80 7.56
CA ALA A 469 15.29 -21.88 7.03
C ALA A 469 14.59 -22.70 8.13
N GLY A 470 15.10 -22.69 9.36
CA GLY A 470 14.46 -23.32 10.52
C GLY A 470 13.51 -22.38 11.27
N ASN A 471 13.19 -22.75 12.51
CA ASN A 471 12.26 -22.05 13.38
C ASN A 471 12.97 -21.10 14.37
N VAL A 472 12.43 -19.89 14.52
CA VAL A 472 12.88 -18.89 15.48
C VAL A 472 11.68 -18.37 16.27
N GLU A 473 11.63 -18.66 17.57
CA GLU A 473 10.57 -18.23 18.50
C GLU A 473 11.14 -17.32 19.59
N ASN A 474 10.50 -16.17 19.83
CA ASN A 474 10.93 -15.22 20.84
C ASN A 474 9.76 -14.53 21.56
N ASN A 475 9.73 -14.57 22.90
CA ASN A 475 8.63 -13.98 23.69
C ASN A 475 8.87 -12.53 24.14
N SER A 476 9.81 -11.80 23.52
CA SER A 476 10.09 -10.39 23.79
C SER A 476 10.71 -9.70 22.55
N LYS A 477 11.41 -8.58 22.69
CA LYS A 477 12.02 -7.88 21.56
C LYS A 477 13.04 -8.73 20.79
N ALA A 478 12.93 -8.79 19.46
CA ALA A 478 13.88 -9.46 18.58
C ALA A 478 14.45 -8.54 17.49
N VAL A 479 15.73 -8.71 17.19
CA VAL A 479 16.40 -8.09 16.05
C VAL A 479 17.18 -9.14 15.27
N ILE A 480 16.81 -9.36 14.01
CA ILE A 480 17.57 -10.16 13.06
C ILE A 480 18.21 -9.20 12.07
N GLN A 481 19.54 -9.10 12.09
CA GLN A 481 20.27 -8.10 11.31
C GLN A 481 21.36 -8.73 10.45
N ASN A 482 21.30 -8.43 9.16
CA ASN A 482 22.30 -8.82 8.19
C ASN A 482 23.09 -7.58 7.73
N TYR A 483 24.40 -7.60 7.88
CA TYR A 483 25.26 -6.50 7.47
C TYR A 483 25.78 -6.66 6.03
N ASN A 484 26.00 -7.89 5.55
CA ASN A 484 26.61 -8.20 4.26
C ASN A 484 25.89 -9.39 3.59
N GLY A 485 25.98 -9.56 2.26
CA GLY A 485 25.35 -10.69 1.55
C GLY A 485 23.81 -10.68 1.55
N LYS A 486 23.15 -11.78 1.19
CA LYS A 486 21.68 -11.84 1.13
C LYS A 486 21.07 -12.17 2.50
N MET A 487 19.92 -11.59 2.83
CA MET A 487 19.05 -12.07 3.90
C MET A 487 17.92 -12.89 3.27
N GLU A 488 17.91 -14.19 3.50
CA GLU A 488 16.87 -15.10 3.03
C GLU A 488 16.14 -15.74 4.21
N ILE A 489 14.84 -15.50 4.30
CA ILE A 489 13.95 -16.12 5.29
C ILE A 489 13.03 -17.07 4.54
N SER A 490 13.17 -18.37 4.81
CA SER A 490 12.37 -19.43 4.20
C SER A 490 11.73 -20.36 5.24
N GLY A 491 12.00 -20.14 6.54
CA GLY A 491 11.39 -20.84 7.67
C GLY A 491 10.46 -19.93 8.47
N ASN A 492 10.13 -20.34 9.70
CA ASN A 492 9.16 -19.66 10.54
C ASN A 492 9.83 -18.75 11.57
N ILE A 493 9.28 -17.56 11.74
CA ILE A 493 9.68 -16.60 12.77
C ILE A 493 8.43 -16.20 13.55
N ALA A 494 8.42 -16.46 14.85
CA ALA A 494 7.35 -16.07 15.77
C ALA A 494 7.92 -15.16 16.88
N ASN A 495 7.31 -13.99 17.07
CA ASN A 495 7.78 -13.01 18.04
C ASN A 495 6.65 -12.33 18.84
N VAL A 496 6.94 -11.92 20.08
CA VAL A 496 6.07 -11.06 20.91
C VAL A 496 6.76 -9.72 21.14
N ASP A 497 6.03 -8.62 21.27
CA ASP A 497 6.53 -7.23 21.31
C ASP A 497 7.14 -6.79 19.95
N THR A 498 8.41 -6.40 19.91
CA THR A 498 8.99 -5.70 18.76
C THR A 498 9.91 -6.63 17.96
N LEU A 499 9.60 -6.86 16.69
CA LEU A 499 10.45 -7.60 15.76
C LEU A 499 11.02 -6.66 14.70
N ASN A 500 12.36 -6.63 14.56
CA ASN A 500 13.02 -5.95 13.45
C ASN A 500 13.82 -6.93 12.59
N LEU A 501 13.50 -6.96 11.30
CA LEU A 501 14.28 -7.64 10.25
C LEU A 501 15.02 -6.57 9.46
N ILE A 502 16.35 -6.54 9.56
CA ILE A 502 17.16 -5.45 8.99
C ILE A 502 18.23 -6.02 8.07
N ASN A 503 18.17 -5.71 6.78
CA ASN A 503 19.19 -6.07 5.80
C ASN A 503 19.94 -4.83 5.28
N ASN A 504 21.25 -4.82 5.54
CA ASN A 504 22.21 -3.89 4.94
C ASN A 504 23.08 -4.52 3.85
N GLY A 505 22.87 -5.83 3.58
CA GLY A 505 23.58 -6.57 2.55
C GLY A 505 22.99 -6.34 1.15
N THR A 506 22.98 -7.36 0.29
CA THR A 506 22.63 -7.21 -1.15
C THR A 506 21.12 -7.24 -1.42
N SER A 507 20.36 -8.13 -0.75
CA SER A 507 18.90 -8.27 -0.89
C SER A 507 18.25 -8.81 0.39
N LEU A 508 16.94 -8.55 0.55
CA LEU A 508 16.10 -9.21 1.56
C LEU A 508 14.98 -9.98 0.85
N LYS A 509 14.89 -11.29 1.11
CA LYS A 509 13.79 -12.13 0.62
C LYS A 509 13.11 -12.83 1.79
N ILE A 510 11.79 -12.66 1.87
CA ILE A 510 10.89 -13.51 2.67
C ILE A 510 10.21 -14.42 1.65
N ALA A 511 10.58 -15.70 1.65
CA ALA A 511 10.25 -16.64 0.59
C ALA A 511 8.84 -17.24 0.75
N ASN A 512 8.29 -17.76 -0.35
CA ASN A 512 7.03 -18.50 -0.31
C ASN A 512 7.15 -19.70 0.66
N GLY A 513 6.11 -19.93 1.47
CA GLY A 513 6.06 -20.95 2.51
C GLY A 513 6.68 -20.54 3.85
N SER A 514 7.31 -19.36 3.96
CA SER A 514 7.74 -18.83 5.25
C SER A 514 6.57 -18.17 5.99
N GLU A 515 6.49 -18.37 7.31
CA GLU A 515 5.50 -17.73 8.17
C GLU A 515 6.17 -16.76 9.16
N LEU A 516 5.75 -15.50 9.13
CA LEU A 516 6.20 -14.44 10.01
C LEU A 516 5.05 -14.00 10.92
N THR A 517 5.06 -14.42 12.17
CA THR A 517 4.05 -14.03 13.16
C THR A 517 4.65 -13.07 14.19
N ASN A 518 3.94 -12.00 14.50
CA ASN A 518 4.34 -11.04 15.53
C ASN A 518 3.13 -10.52 16.33
N THR A 519 3.33 -10.26 17.62
CA THR A 519 2.36 -9.57 18.48
C THR A 519 3.00 -8.27 19.01
N GLY A 520 2.87 -7.17 18.27
CA GLY A 520 3.45 -5.86 18.62
C GLY A 520 4.02 -5.11 17.41
N THR A 521 5.09 -4.33 17.56
CA THR A 521 5.60 -3.56 16.40
C THR A 521 6.49 -4.42 15.50
N LEU A 522 6.15 -4.51 14.20
CA LEU A 522 6.93 -5.23 13.20
C LEU A 522 7.62 -4.25 12.24
N GLY A 523 8.94 -4.33 12.15
CA GLY A 523 9.77 -3.55 11.23
C GLY A 523 10.54 -4.45 10.26
N ILE A 524 10.45 -4.19 8.97
CA ILE A 524 11.27 -4.85 7.93
C ILE A 524 11.97 -3.77 7.11
N GLN A 525 13.29 -3.84 7.02
CA GLN A 525 14.11 -2.81 6.38
C GLN A 525 15.15 -3.42 5.44
N ASN A 526 15.23 -2.92 4.21
CA ASN A 526 16.25 -3.29 3.24
C ASN A 526 16.99 -2.07 2.68
N THR A 527 18.32 -2.13 2.67
CA THR A 527 19.20 -1.16 2.01
C THR A 527 20.06 -1.75 0.88
N GLY A 528 19.80 -3.00 0.53
CA GLY A 528 20.49 -3.71 -0.54
C GLY A 528 20.02 -3.36 -1.94
N ASN A 529 20.97 -3.26 -2.88
CA ASN A 529 20.75 -2.82 -4.24
C ASN A 529 19.85 -3.75 -5.07
N GLU A 530 19.75 -5.05 -4.73
CA GLU A 530 18.87 -6.00 -5.41
C GLU A 530 17.40 -5.90 -4.95
N GLY A 531 17.11 -5.15 -3.89
CA GLY A 531 15.76 -4.89 -3.42
C GLY A 531 15.22 -5.85 -2.36
N LEU A 532 13.91 -5.74 -2.14
CA LEU A 532 13.13 -6.52 -1.17
C LEU A 532 12.04 -7.30 -1.89
N THR A 533 11.96 -8.60 -1.63
CA THR A 533 10.89 -9.48 -2.12
C THR A 533 10.17 -10.11 -0.94
N PHE A 534 8.85 -9.93 -0.90
CA PHE A 534 7.97 -10.52 0.11
C PHE A 534 6.99 -11.49 -0.56
N ASP A 535 7.27 -12.79 -0.49
CA ASP A 535 6.47 -13.87 -1.08
C ASP A 535 5.75 -14.74 -0.02
N GLY A 536 6.02 -14.53 1.27
CA GLY A 536 5.54 -15.38 2.38
C GLY A 536 4.25 -14.91 3.05
N GLU A 537 3.96 -15.46 4.22
CA GLU A 537 2.82 -15.08 5.07
C GLU A 537 3.30 -14.20 6.23
N LEU A 538 2.68 -13.04 6.43
CA LEU A 538 2.88 -12.18 7.59
C LEU A 538 1.57 -12.01 8.33
N VAL A 539 1.58 -12.34 9.63
CA VAL A 539 0.47 -12.08 10.54
C VAL A 539 0.99 -11.26 11.72
N ASN A 540 0.57 -9.99 11.80
CA ASN A 540 0.86 -9.14 12.95
C ASN A 540 -0.43 -8.92 13.75
N ALA A 541 -0.53 -9.55 14.91
CA ALA A 541 -1.75 -9.61 15.72
C ALA A 541 -2.07 -8.27 16.42
N GLU A 542 -1.03 -7.55 16.83
CA GLU A 542 -1.13 -6.23 17.47
C GLU A 542 -0.05 -5.30 16.93
N GLY A 543 -0.19 -3.97 17.07
CA GLY A 543 0.87 -3.00 16.74
C GLY A 543 1.02 -2.66 15.25
N ASN A 544 1.98 -1.79 14.93
CA ASN A 544 2.18 -1.32 13.56
C ASN A 544 3.11 -2.25 12.77
N THR A 545 2.83 -2.43 11.48
CA THR A 545 3.73 -3.07 10.52
C THR A 545 4.36 -2.02 9.61
N VAL A 546 5.69 -1.93 9.58
CA VAL A 546 6.44 -0.98 8.74
C VAL A 546 7.46 -1.73 7.89
N ILE A 547 7.26 -1.73 6.58
CA ILE A 547 8.17 -2.33 5.60
C ILE A 547 8.78 -1.22 4.75
N THR A 548 10.10 -1.07 4.81
CA THR A 548 10.85 -0.04 4.08
C THR A 548 11.93 -0.65 3.21
N ASN A 549 11.81 -0.47 1.91
CA ASN A 549 12.87 -0.75 0.95
C ASN A 549 13.52 0.57 0.51
N THR A 550 14.84 0.67 0.53
CA THR A 550 15.53 1.92 0.17
C THR A 550 16.26 1.89 -1.18
N LYS A 551 16.52 0.71 -1.74
CA LYS A 551 17.20 0.51 -3.04
C LYS A 551 16.62 -0.69 -3.77
N GLY A 552 16.78 -0.76 -5.09
CA GLY A 552 16.21 -1.83 -5.91
C GLY A 552 14.69 -1.87 -5.88
N ASN A 553 14.09 -2.96 -6.37
CA ASN A 553 12.63 -3.10 -6.41
C ASN A 553 12.07 -3.61 -5.08
N PHE A 554 10.86 -3.20 -4.73
CA PHE A 554 10.06 -3.77 -3.65
C PHE A 554 8.90 -4.57 -4.24
N TYR A 555 8.98 -5.90 -4.19
CA TYR A 555 7.91 -6.81 -4.57
C TYR A 555 7.13 -7.29 -3.35
N VAL A 556 5.81 -7.19 -3.41
CA VAL A 556 4.88 -7.82 -2.48
C VAL A 556 4.01 -8.79 -3.27
N SER A 557 4.18 -10.07 -3.01
CA SER A 557 3.49 -11.18 -3.69
C SER A 557 2.80 -12.14 -2.73
N GLY A 558 3.20 -12.16 -1.45
CA GLY A 558 2.54 -12.93 -0.40
C GLY A 558 1.45 -12.16 0.36
N ASN A 559 1.04 -12.70 1.51
CA ASN A 559 -0.01 -12.14 2.33
C ASN A 559 0.54 -11.27 3.47
N VAL A 560 -0.03 -10.09 3.64
CA VAL A 560 0.26 -9.17 4.76
C VAL A 560 -1.03 -8.94 5.53
N ASN A 561 -1.17 -9.60 6.68
CA ASN A 561 -2.33 -9.50 7.55
C ASN A 561 -1.97 -8.78 8.86
N ASN A 562 -2.43 -7.54 9.01
CA ASN A 562 -2.22 -6.72 10.20
C ASN A 562 -3.56 -6.52 10.93
N GLN A 563 -3.76 -7.26 12.01
CA GLN A 563 -5.06 -7.39 12.68
C GLN A 563 -5.42 -6.17 13.55
N LYS A 564 -4.42 -5.40 14.00
CA LYS A 564 -4.57 -4.11 14.70
C LYS A 564 -3.41 -3.21 14.31
N GLY A 565 -3.58 -1.89 14.39
CA GLY A 565 -2.52 -0.91 14.08
C GLY A 565 -2.33 -0.68 12.58
N LYS A 566 -1.35 0.17 12.22
CA LYS A 566 -1.16 0.70 10.86
C LYS A 566 -0.18 -0.13 10.04
N VAL A 567 -0.39 -0.19 8.73
CA VAL A 567 0.55 -0.77 7.76
C VAL A 567 1.18 0.34 6.93
N ASN A 568 2.52 0.41 6.91
CA ASN A 568 3.28 1.31 6.05
C ASN A 568 4.22 0.51 5.15
N LEU A 569 3.94 0.48 3.85
CA LEU A 569 4.80 -0.08 2.82
C LEU A 569 5.47 1.08 2.08
N THR A 570 6.79 1.22 2.22
CA THR A 570 7.54 2.33 1.61
C THR A 570 8.67 1.81 0.73
N ASN A 571 8.74 2.28 -0.51
CA ASN A 571 9.85 2.06 -1.42
C ASN A 571 10.53 3.38 -1.79
N LYS A 572 11.83 3.49 -1.51
CA LYS A 572 12.69 4.57 -2.01
C LYS A 572 13.66 4.11 -3.11
N GLY A 573 13.62 2.82 -3.46
CA GLY A 573 14.41 2.24 -4.54
C GLY A 573 13.78 2.48 -5.92
N ASP A 574 13.84 1.50 -6.82
CA ASP A 574 13.50 1.67 -8.23
C ASP A 574 11.98 1.62 -8.48
N ALA A 575 11.29 0.52 -8.13
CA ALA A 575 9.84 0.39 -8.28
C ALA A 575 9.20 -0.35 -7.10
N LEU A 576 7.94 -0.02 -6.78
CA LEU A 576 7.09 -0.77 -5.86
C LEU A 576 6.05 -1.56 -6.66
N LYS A 577 6.00 -2.88 -6.45
CA LYS A 577 5.08 -3.76 -7.17
C LYS A 577 4.36 -4.68 -6.19
N ILE A 578 3.06 -4.44 -6.00
CA ILE A 578 2.15 -5.39 -5.37
C ILE A 578 1.60 -6.25 -6.51
N THR A 579 1.83 -7.56 -6.49
CA THR A 579 1.47 -8.46 -7.60
C THR A 579 0.05 -9.02 -7.47
N SER A 580 -0.43 -9.72 -8.50
CA SER A 580 -1.79 -10.30 -8.54
C SER A 580 -2.07 -11.28 -7.41
N ASP A 581 -1.05 -11.99 -6.94
CA ASP A 581 -1.18 -13.03 -5.92
C ASP A 581 -1.17 -12.45 -4.49
N ALA A 582 -0.89 -11.16 -4.34
CA ALA A 582 -0.76 -10.52 -3.04
C ALA A 582 -2.13 -10.24 -2.40
N ARG A 583 -2.23 -10.48 -1.09
CA ARG A 583 -3.35 -10.01 -0.27
C ARG A 583 -2.86 -9.18 0.91
N ILE A 584 -3.27 -7.92 0.97
CA ILE A 584 -3.01 -7.03 2.10
C ILE A 584 -4.32 -6.87 2.88
N SER A 585 -4.34 -7.22 4.15
CA SER A 585 -5.48 -7.05 5.06
C SER A 585 -5.05 -6.22 6.26
N ASN A 586 -5.73 -5.11 6.53
CA ASN A 586 -5.35 -4.17 7.58
C ASN A 586 -6.58 -3.60 8.32
N ALA A 587 -6.54 -3.61 9.65
CA ALA A 587 -7.67 -3.17 10.47
C ALA A 587 -7.72 -1.64 10.75
N ASP A 588 -6.63 -0.91 10.56
CA ASP A 588 -6.57 0.56 10.75
C ASP A 588 -6.09 1.23 9.44
N SER A 589 -5.08 2.10 9.49
CA SER A 589 -4.66 2.92 8.35
C SER A 589 -3.57 2.23 7.54
N LEU A 590 -3.70 2.26 6.22
CA LEU A 590 -2.75 1.71 5.26
C LEU A 590 -2.06 2.84 4.50
N LYS A 591 -0.73 2.77 4.38
CA LYS A 591 0.05 3.62 3.46
C LYS A 591 0.92 2.76 2.56
N VAL A 592 0.77 2.92 1.25
CA VAL A 592 1.67 2.40 0.22
C VAL A 592 2.33 3.59 -0.46
N TRP A 593 3.65 3.71 -0.38
CA TRP A 593 4.35 4.89 -0.88
C TRP A 593 5.62 4.53 -1.65
N SER A 594 5.73 5.00 -2.89
CA SER A 594 6.95 4.86 -3.71
C SER A 594 7.50 6.23 -4.11
N THR A 595 8.83 6.37 -4.08
CA THR A 595 9.57 7.52 -4.63
C THR A 595 10.47 7.15 -5.82
N GLY A 596 10.35 5.92 -6.33
CA GLY A 596 11.24 5.35 -7.34
C GLY A 596 10.86 5.69 -8.78
N GLU A 597 11.87 5.83 -9.65
CA GLU A 597 11.68 6.19 -11.06
C GLU A 597 10.89 5.15 -11.86
N GLY A 598 10.90 3.88 -11.43
CA GLY A 598 10.17 2.77 -12.04
C GLY A 598 8.68 2.74 -11.69
N GLY A 599 8.20 3.66 -10.86
CA GLY A 599 6.77 3.81 -10.57
C GLY A 599 6.20 2.86 -9.52
N THR A 600 4.88 2.75 -9.53
CA THR A 600 4.10 1.90 -8.63
C THR A 600 3.08 1.08 -9.41
N ASP A 601 3.12 -0.24 -9.27
CA ASP A 601 2.11 -1.17 -9.80
C ASP A 601 1.38 -1.82 -8.62
N VAL A 602 0.08 -1.59 -8.49
CA VAL A 602 -0.75 -2.14 -7.42
C VAL A 602 -1.75 -3.13 -8.00
N LYS A 603 -1.52 -4.41 -7.75
CA LYS A 603 -2.39 -5.52 -8.12
C LYS A 603 -2.90 -6.29 -6.90
N GLY A 604 -3.58 -7.40 -7.14
CA GLY A 604 -4.05 -8.31 -6.11
C GLY A 604 -5.19 -7.72 -5.31
N GLN A 605 -5.26 -8.05 -4.02
CA GLN A 605 -6.34 -7.65 -3.15
C GLN A 605 -5.86 -6.82 -1.96
N ILE A 606 -6.52 -5.69 -1.71
CA ILE A 606 -6.29 -4.85 -0.54
C ILE A 606 -7.61 -4.72 0.22
N VAL A 607 -7.63 -5.11 1.49
CA VAL A 607 -8.76 -4.96 2.41
C VAL A 607 -8.32 -4.09 3.58
N ASN A 608 -8.95 -2.93 3.76
CA ASN A 608 -8.53 -1.95 4.75
C ASN A 608 -9.73 -1.31 5.46
N ASN A 609 -9.72 -1.21 6.79
CA ASN A 609 -10.84 -0.62 7.54
C ASN A 609 -10.66 0.87 7.90
N GLY A 610 -9.42 1.40 7.97
CA GLY A 610 -9.11 2.81 8.27
C GLY A 610 -8.82 3.67 7.03
N ASN A 611 -8.02 4.72 7.17
CA ASN A 611 -7.61 5.54 6.01
C ASN A 611 -6.60 4.77 5.14
N ALA A 612 -6.81 4.72 3.82
CA ALA A 612 -5.88 4.11 2.87
C ALA A 612 -5.25 5.19 1.99
N VAL A 613 -3.91 5.24 1.95
CA VAL A 613 -3.16 6.18 1.11
C VAL A 613 -2.21 5.41 0.21
N ILE A 614 -2.40 5.49 -1.10
CA ILE A 614 -1.47 4.97 -2.10
C ILE A 614 -0.85 6.16 -2.84
N GLN A 615 0.46 6.31 -2.73
CA GLN A 615 1.19 7.46 -3.26
C GLN A 615 2.38 7.03 -4.12
N ASN A 616 2.49 7.61 -5.31
CA ASN A 616 3.61 7.45 -6.21
C ASN A 616 4.20 8.82 -6.53
N ASP A 617 5.47 9.07 -6.20
CA ASP A 617 6.09 10.37 -6.44
C ASP A 617 6.79 10.48 -7.82
N LYS A 618 7.17 9.35 -8.45
CA LYS A 618 7.92 9.29 -9.72
C LYS A 618 7.49 8.09 -10.57
N GLY A 619 7.74 8.11 -11.88
CA GLY A 619 7.29 7.04 -12.80
C GLY A 619 5.77 6.95 -12.92
N ASP A 620 5.25 5.93 -13.58
CA ASP A 620 3.81 5.72 -13.74
C ASP A 620 3.20 5.06 -12.49
N MET A 621 1.94 5.39 -12.18
CA MET A 621 1.13 4.63 -11.22
C MET A 621 0.10 3.80 -11.99
N THR A 622 0.13 2.48 -11.82
CA THR A 622 -0.91 1.57 -12.31
C THR A 622 -1.68 0.95 -11.15
N ILE A 623 -3.01 1.04 -11.19
CA ILE A 623 -3.91 0.40 -10.24
C ILE A 623 -4.73 -0.66 -10.98
N ASP A 624 -4.48 -1.92 -10.66
CA ASP A 624 -5.11 -3.11 -11.23
C ASP A 624 -5.41 -4.11 -10.10
N ALA A 625 -6.07 -3.62 -9.07
CA ALA A 625 -6.34 -4.35 -7.83
C ALA A 625 -7.82 -4.37 -7.48
N GLN A 626 -8.19 -5.30 -6.60
CA GLN A 626 -9.44 -5.26 -5.86
C GLN A 626 -9.20 -4.57 -4.52
N ILE A 627 -9.59 -3.30 -4.42
CA ILE A 627 -9.37 -2.49 -3.21
C ILE A 627 -10.72 -2.32 -2.51
N TYR A 628 -10.84 -2.92 -1.33
CA TYR A 628 -11.98 -2.80 -0.42
C TYR A 628 -11.54 -1.95 0.77
N ASN A 629 -11.97 -0.69 0.80
CA ASN A 629 -11.76 0.20 1.92
C ASN A 629 -13.08 0.38 2.68
N GLY A 630 -13.03 0.40 4.01
CA GLY A 630 -14.20 0.60 4.87
C GLY A 630 -14.78 2.02 4.77
N GLU A 631 -15.40 2.51 5.84
CA GLU A 631 -16.09 3.82 5.85
C GLU A 631 -15.14 5.05 5.89
N ASN A 632 -13.83 4.85 5.75
CA ASN A 632 -12.81 5.90 5.90
C ASN A 632 -12.29 6.44 4.55
N GLU A 633 -11.35 7.39 4.56
CA GLU A 633 -10.83 7.98 3.33
C GLU A 633 -9.94 6.99 2.55
N LEU A 634 -10.17 6.89 1.24
CA LEU A 634 -9.24 6.28 0.29
C LEU A 634 -8.61 7.37 -0.59
N ARG A 635 -7.30 7.52 -0.52
CA ARG A 635 -6.54 8.51 -1.28
C ARG A 635 -5.50 7.86 -2.19
N LEU A 636 -5.61 8.14 -3.48
CA LEU A 636 -4.68 7.73 -4.52
C LEU A 636 -3.99 8.97 -5.08
N THR A 637 -2.67 9.05 -5.01
CA THR A 637 -1.91 10.24 -5.43
C THR A 637 -0.73 9.88 -6.31
N ASN A 638 -0.72 10.36 -7.55
CA ASN A 638 0.41 10.23 -8.47
C ASN A 638 1.02 11.60 -8.75
N LYS A 639 2.31 11.77 -8.45
CA LYS A 639 3.11 12.95 -8.81
C LYS A 639 4.12 12.65 -9.90
N GLY A 640 4.21 11.41 -10.37
CA GLY A 640 5.18 10.94 -11.34
C GLY A 640 4.83 11.30 -12.79
N ASN A 641 4.64 10.30 -13.65
CA ASN A 641 4.28 10.51 -15.05
C ASN A 641 2.76 10.33 -15.26
N ALA A 642 2.27 9.17 -15.69
CA ALA A 642 0.84 8.91 -15.90
C ALA A 642 0.22 8.11 -14.74
N MET A 643 -1.09 8.25 -14.55
CA MET A 643 -1.88 7.39 -13.66
C MET A 643 -2.87 6.58 -14.48
N LYS A 644 -2.87 5.26 -14.31
CA LYS A 644 -3.75 4.34 -15.05
C LYS A 644 -4.48 3.40 -14.10
N PHE A 645 -5.79 3.32 -14.25
CA PHE A 645 -6.62 2.26 -13.69
C PHE A 645 -6.92 1.24 -14.79
N ALA A 646 -6.73 -0.05 -14.51
CA ALA A 646 -6.96 -1.12 -15.47
C ALA A 646 -8.42 -1.61 -15.47
N GLU A 647 -8.89 -2.18 -16.58
CA GLU A 647 -10.28 -2.68 -16.72
C GLU A 647 -10.71 -3.67 -15.62
N THR A 648 -9.78 -4.49 -15.14
CA THR A 648 -9.96 -5.48 -14.08
C THR A 648 -10.00 -4.86 -12.67
N ASN A 649 -9.70 -3.57 -12.53
CA ASN A 649 -9.75 -2.87 -11.25
C ASN A 649 -11.19 -2.83 -10.70
N THR A 650 -11.29 -3.10 -9.41
CA THR A 650 -12.52 -2.90 -8.63
C THR A 650 -12.18 -2.08 -7.40
N LEU A 651 -12.71 -0.87 -7.32
CA LEU A 651 -12.56 0.04 -6.20
C LEU A 651 -13.88 0.10 -5.43
N VAL A 652 -13.87 -0.33 -4.17
CA VAL A 652 -15.04 -0.29 -3.30
C VAL A 652 -14.65 0.46 -2.04
N ASN A 653 -15.35 1.57 -1.75
CA ASN A 653 -15.15 2.36 -0.55
C ASN A 653 -16.49 2.57 0.17
N GLY A 654 -16.71 1.83 1.25
CA GLY A 654 -17.99 1.80 1.98
C GLY A 654 -18.16 0.53 2.81
N GLY A 655 -19.02 0.59 3.82
CA GLY A 655 -19.33 -0.57 4.69
C GLY A 655 -20.09 -1.69 3.95
N GLU A 656 -20.23 -2.87 4.59
CA GLU A 656 -20.84 -4.09 4.01
C GLU A 656 -22.25 -3.91 3.42
N ASN A 657 -22.94 -2.81 3.75
CA ASN A 657 -24.30 -2.51 3.29
C ASN A 657 -24.40 -1.29 2.37
N PHE A 658 -23.28 -0.68 1.96
CA PHE A 658 -23.27 0.48 1.06
C PHE A 658 -24.21 1.64 1.46
N THR A 659 -24.27 1.93 2.77
CA THR A 659 -25.15 2.98 3.34
C THR A 659 -24.39 4.13 3.97
N LYS A 660 -23.08 3.99 4.18
CA LYS A 660 -22.15 4.99 4.72
C LYS A 660 -20.78 4.78 4.07
N GLY A 661 -20.20 5.83 3.51
CA GLY A 661 -18.91 5.78 2.83
C GLY A 661 -18.05 7.00 3.15
N GLY A 662 -16.74 6.78 3.27
CA GLY A 662 -15.75 7.84 3.38
C GLY A 662 -15.46 8.50 2.03
N ASN A 663 -14.51 9.43 2.01
CA ASN A 663 -14.16 10.13 0.78
C ASN A 663 -13.19 9.31 -0.07
N VAL A 664 -13.38 9.32 -1.40
CA VAL A 664 -12.38 8.82 -2.37
C VAL A 664 -11.72 10.01 -3.04
N ILE A 665 -10.40 10.15 -2.87
CA ILE A 665 -9.62 11.25 -3.43
C ILE A 665 -8.58 10.68 -4.40
N ILE A 666 -8.68 11.04 -5.67
CA ILE A 666 -7.75 10.60 -6.72
C ILE A 666 -7.10 11.84 -7.34
N TYR A 667 -5.78 11.91 -7.21
CA TYR A 667 -5.02 13.10 -7.55
C TYR A 667 -3.84 12.77 -8.45
N ASN A 668 -3.80 13.33 -9.66
CA ASN A 668 -2.64 13.25 -10.55
C ASN A 668 -2.04 14.65 -10.79
N THR A 669 -0.82 14.86 -10.30
CA THR A 669 0.02 16.01 -10.67
C THR A 669 1.17 15.63 -11.58
N GLY A 670 1.25 14.35 -11.95
CA GLY A 670 2.28 13.87 -12.86
C GLY A 670 2.20 14.52 -14.22
N LYS A 671 3.26 14.42 -15.03
CA LYS A 671 3.32 15.04 -16.36
C LYS A 671 2.39 14.37 -17.38
N GLY A 672 2.13 13.08 -17.21
CA GLY A 672 1.21 12.30 -18.04
C GLY A 672 -0.24 12.47 -17.60
N GLY A 673 -1.16 12.03 -18.46
CA GLY A 673 -2.60 12.06 -18.19
C GLY A 673 -3.05 11.02 -17.17
N MET A 674 -4.35 11.00 -16.93
CA MET A 674 -5.01 10.03 -16.07
C MET A 674 -6.00 9.23 -16.92
N GLN A 675 -5.90 7.92 -16.87
CA GLN A 675 -6.79 6.99 -17.58
C GLN A 675 -7.55 6.14 -16.57
N PHE A 676 -8.88 6.18 -16.64
CA PHE A 676 -9.75 5.33 -15.84
C PHE A 676 -10.40 4.25 -16.69
N ALA A 677 -10.00 3.00 -16.44
CA ALA A 677 -10.75 1.80 -16.79
C ALA A 677 -10.99 1.01 -15.50
N GLY A 678 -12.17 0.39 -15.35
CA GLY A 678 -12.54 -0.38 -14.16
C GLY A 678 -13.85 0.07 -13.50
N LYS A 679 -14.23 -0.64 -12.43
CA LYS A 679 -15.46 -0.37 -11.65
C LYS A 679 -15.11 0.37 -10.38
N THR A 680 -15.86 1.42 -10.07
CA THR A 680 -15.74 2.15 -8.80
C THR A 680 -17.10 2.28 -8.16
N HIS A 681 -17.21 1.87 -6.90
CA HIS A 681 -18.39 2.04 -6.07
C HIS A 681 -18.03 2.79 -4.79
N ASN A 682 -18.76 3.87 -4.51
CA ASN A 682 -18.57 4.68 -3.32
C ASN A 682 -19.90 5.30 -2.86
N ASP A 683 -20.04 5.53 -1.54
CA ASP A 683 -21.22 6.18 -0.98
C ASP A 683 -20.95 7.61 -0.45
N GLY A 684 -19.68 7.99 -0.27
CA GLY A 684 -19.26 9.31 0.21
C GLY A 684 -18.99 10.33 -0.90
N GLU A 685 -18.12 11.31 -0.63
CA GLU A 685 -17.65 12.25 -1.64
C GLU A 685 -16.51 11.65 -2.48
N VAL A 686 -16.57 11.83 -3.79
CA VAL A 686 -15.47 11.46 -4.70
C VAL A 686 -14.90 12.72 -5.34
N LEU A 687 -13.59 12.90 -5.20
CA LEU A 687 -12.83 13.97 -5.81
C LEU A 687 -11.77 13.39 -6.74
N ILE A 688 -11.91 13.65 -8.04
CA ILE A 688 -10.92 13.30 -9.06
C ILE A 688 -10.31 14.60 -9.58
N SER A 689 -9.00 14.75 -9.47
CA SER A 689 -8.28 15.93 -9.97
C SER A 689 -7.08 15.52 -10.82
N ASN A 690 -7.08 15.96 -12.07
CA ASN A 690 -6.00 15.75 -13.02
C ASN A 690 -5.38 17.09 -13.44
N GLN A 691 -4.14 17.35 -13.02
CA GLN A 691 -3.49 18.63 -13.27
C GLN A 691 -2.73 18.69 -14.58
N ASN A 692 -2.24 17.57 -15.13
CA ASN A 692 -1.57 17.52 -16.43
C ASN A 692 -2.02 16.32 -17.27
N GLY A 693 -1.78 16.42 -18.58
CA GLY A 693 -2.28 15.45 -19.55
C GLY A 693 -3.81 15.39 -19.59
N LYS A 694 -4.34 14.65 -20.56
CA LYS A 694 -5.79 14.48 -20.69
C LYS A 694 -6.33 13.54 -19.60
N LEU A 695 -7.54 13.80 -19.12
CA LEU A 695 -8.30 12.87 -18.28
C LEU A 695 -9.25 12.07 -19.18
N GLU A 696 -9.11 10.75 -19.18
CA GLU A 696 -9.89 9.85 -20.04
C GLU A 696 -10.66 8.84 -19.17
N PHE A 697 -11.99 8.82 -19.32
CA PHE A 697 -12.84 7.78 -18.74
C PHE A 697 -13.35 6.85 -19.84
N GLY A 698 -13.01 5.57 -19.75
CA GLY A 698 -13.47 4.57 -20.71
C GLY A 698 -12.82 4.75 -22.08
N THR A 699 -11.89 3.86 -22.37
CA THR A 699 -11.62 3.28 -23.69
C THR A 699 -11.10 1.88 -23.39
N TYR A 700 -11.20 0.95 -24.36
CA TYR A 700 -10.80 -0.46 -24.28
C TYR A 700 -11.88 -1.43 -23.73
N THR A 701 -12.57 -2.12 -24.66
CA THR A 701 -13.45 -3.32 -24.53
C THR A 701 -14.96 -3.19 -24.19
N LYS A 702 -15.67 -4.33 -24.17
CA LYS A 702 -17.08 -4.60 -24.60
C LYS A 702 -18.16 -4.31 -23.53
N GLU A 703 -17.77 -4.11 -22.28
CA GLU A 703 -18.65 -3.74 -21.16
C GLU A 703 -18.25 -2.35 -20.67
N ALA A 704 -19.20 -1.41 -20.58
CA ALA A 704 -18.92 -0.05 -20.18
C ALA A 704 -18.42 -0.03 -18.72
N PRO A 705 -17.30 0.67 -18.41
CA PRO A 705 -16.92 0.89 -17.02
C PRO A 705 -18.07 1.55 -16.27
N GLU A 706 -18.42 1.02 -15.10
CA GLU A 706 -19.48 1.56 -14.26
C GLU A 706 -18.83 2.28 -13.08
N TYR A 707 -18.94 3.60 -13.09
CA TYR A 707 -18.68 4.43 -11.94
C TYR A 707 -20.03 4.72 -11.28
N THR A 708 -20.23 4.27 -10.04
CA THR A 708 -21.44 4.51 -9.27
C THR A 708 -21.06 5.17 -7.95
N ASN A 709 -21.49 6.42 -7.78
CA ASN A 709 -21.35 7.14 -6.51
C ASN A 709 -22.72 7.57 -5.96
N ASN A 710 -23.00 7.26 -4.69
CA ASN A 710 -24.23 7.71 -4.04
C ASN A 710 -24.13 9.12 -3.43
N GLY A 711 -22.91 9.63 -3.18
CA GLY A 711 -22.67 10.99 -2.67
C GLY A 711 -22.39 12.03 -3.76
N LYS A 712 -21.60 13.05 -3.41
CA LYS A 712 -21.14 14.10 -4.34
C LYS A 712 -19.93 13.62 -5.14
N THR A 713 -19.93 13.83 -6.45
CA THR A 713 -18.76 13.59 -7.32
C THR A 713 -18.27 14.91 -7.92
N THR A 714 -16.98 15.20 -7.76
CA THR A 714 -16.31 16.35 -8.38
C THR A 714 -15.13 15.88 -9.23
N ILE A 715 -15.17 16.17 -10.53
CA ILE A 715 -14.10 15.89 -11.49
C ILE A 715 -13.50 17.21 -11.94
N THR A 716 -12.20 17.39 -11.70
CA THR A 716 -11.45 18.57 -12.16
C THR A 716 -10.34 18.17 -13.12
N SER A 717 -10.28 18.79 -14.30
CA SER A 717 -9.17 18.64 -15.25
C SER A 717 -8.59 20.01 -15.65
N LYS A 718 -7.39 20.01 -16.21
CA LYS A 718 -6.74 21.20 -16.79
C LYS A 718 -6.49 21.08 -18.30
N TYR A 719 -6.26 19.89 -18.83
CA TYR A 719 -5.93 19.68 -20.25
C TYR A 719 -7.04 18.92 -20.98
N GLY A 720 -8.29 19.08 -20.52
CA GLY A 720 -9.46 18.47 -21.13
C GLY A 720 -9.89 17.17 -20.47
N LEU A 721 -11.10 16.75 -20.82
CA LEU A 721 -11.76 15.54 -20.35
C LEU A 721 -12.38 14.86 -21.56
N GLU A 722 -12.19 13.56 -21.68
CA GLU A 722 -12.95 12.73 -22.60
C GLU A 722 -13.59 11.57 -21.87
N THR A 723 -14.86 11.31 -22.14
CA THR A 723 -15.57 10.16 -21.59
C THR A 723 -16.20 9.35 -22.72
N ASN A 724 -15.87 8.05 -22.82
CA ASN A 724 -16.50 7.14 -23.78
C ASN A 724 -17.28 5.99 -23.10
N GLY A 725 -17.36 5.97 -21.76
CA GLY A 725 -18.09 4.97 -20.96
C GLY A 725 -19.36 5.50 -20.28
N ALA A 726 -19.92 4.70 -19.37
CA ALA A 726 -21.07 5.10 -18.55
C ALA A 726 -20.60 5.70 -17.20
N VAL A 727 -21.12 6.85 -16.83
CA VAL A 727 -20.85 7.47 -15.53
C VAL A 727 -22.18 7.69 -14.82
N LYS A 728 -22.39 7.00 -13.70
CA LYS A 728 -23.60 7.08 -12.90
C LYS A 728 -23.30 7.77 -11.57
N ASN A 729 -24.08 8.79 -11.27
CA ASN A 729 -24.03 9.49 -9.99
C ASN A 729 -25.46 9.55 -9.44
N ASN A 730 -25.65 9.33 -8.15
CA ASN A 730 -26.96 9.44 -7.52
C ASN A 730 -27.09 10.72 -6.67
N GLY A 731 -26.02 11.52 -6.50
CA GLY A 731 -26.00 12.78 -5.76
C GLY A 731 -25.70 14.04 -6.62
N GLU A 732 -24.92 14.98 -6.09
CA GLU A 732 -24.43 16.14 -6.86
C GLU A 732 -23.26 15.73 -7.76
N PHE A 733 -23.26 16.13 -9.03
CA PHE A 733 -22.20 15.83 -9.99
C PHE A 733 -21.63 17.09 -10.64
N GLN A 734 -20.34 17.35 -10.40
CA GLN A 734 -19.63 18.50 -10.96
C GLN A 734 -18.45 18.06 -11.82
N ILE A 735 -18.38 18.59 -13.04
CA ILE A 735 -17.27 18.46 -13.98
C ILE A 735 -16.73 19.86 -14.28
N VAL A 736 -15.47 20.11 -13.95
CA VAL A 736 -14.81 21.40 -14.16
C VAL A 736 -13.51 21.21 -14.91
N ASN A 737 -13.37 21.82 -16.09
CA ASN A 737 -12.07 21.93 -16.76
C ASN A 737 -11.56 23.38 -16.66
N THR A 738 -10.39 23.57 -16.07
CA THR A 738 -9.83 24.90 -15.74
C THR A 738 -8.82 25.43 -16.78
N GLY A 739 -8.35 24.57 -17.68
CA GLY A 739 -7.40 24.96 -18.73
C GLY A 739 -8.00 24.86 -20.14
N ASN A 740 -7.13 24.82 -21.14
CA ASN A 740 -7.52 25.07 -22.55
C ASN A 740 -8.08 23.83 -23.27
N GLY A 741 -7.97 22.64 -22.68
CA GLY A 741 -8.48 21.43 -23.31
C GLY A 741 -10.01 21.38 -23.34
N ASP A 742 -10.56 20.62 -24.27
CA ASP A 742 -12.01 20.48 -24.45
C ASP A 742 -12.59 19.43 -23.49
N ILE A 743 -13.89 19.54 -23.20
CA ILE A 743 -14.68 18.50 -22.54
C ILE A 743 -15.48 17.80 -23.64
N ALA A 744 -15.19 16.53 -23.89
CA ALA A 744 -15.93 15.67 -24.81
C ALA A 744 -16.71 14.61 -24.00
N LEU A 745 -18.04 14.68 -24.07
CA LEU A 745 -18.96 13.77 -23.39
C LEU A 745 -19.53 12.80 -24.45
N ASN A 746 -18.78 11.75 -24.77
CA ASN A 746 -19.15 10.78 -25.82
C ASN A 746 -19.96 9.60 -25.29
N GLY A 747 -19.86 9.30 -24.00
CA GLY A 747 -20.57 8.20 -23.33
C GLY A 747 -21.92 8.59 -22.73
N THR A 748 -22.37 7.82 -21.74
CA THR A 748 -23.65 8.04 -21.03
C THR A 748 -23.38 8.60 -19.64
N PHE A 749 -24.02 9.70 -19.30
CA PHE A 749 -24.01 10.33 -17.98
C PHE A 749 -25.40 10.23 -17.36
N GLU A 750 -25.55 9.45 -16.30
CA GLU A 750 -26.81 9.29 -15.59
C GLU A 750 -26.73 9.91 -14.20
N ASN A 751 -27.65 10.81 -13.90
CA ASN A 751 -27.86 11.41 -12.59
C ASN A 751 -29.32 11.18 -12.15
N ALA A 752 -29.59 10.07 -11.47
CA ALA A 752 -30.93 9.46 -11.45
C ALA A 752 -31.88 9.98 -10.34
N GLN A 753 -31.37 10.49 -9.22
CA GLN A 753 -32.22 10.94 -8.11
C GLN A 753 -32.82 12.32 -8.35
N THR A 754 -34.07 12.52 -7.90
CA THR A 754 -34.89 13.73 -8.12
C THR A 754 -34.34 15.02 -7.49
N SER A 755 -33.41 14.92 -6.53
CA SER A 755 -32.70 16.04 -5.89
C SER A 755 -31.32 16.31 -6.48
N SER A 756 -30.92 15.57 -7.51
CA SER A 756 -29.59 15.62 -8.08
C SER A 756 -29.33 16.92 -8.85
N SER A 757 -28.06 17.34 -8.93
CA SER A 757 -27.66 18.46 -9.78
C SER A 757 -26.42 18.13 -10.59
N LEU A 758 -26.40 18.58 -11.84
CA LEU A 758 -25.30 18.41 -12.78
C LEU A 758 -24.70 19.79 -13.11
N THR A 759 -23.40 19.93 -12.95
CA THR A 759 -22.65 21.09 -13.44
C THR A 759 -21.54 20.64 -14.36
N VAL A 760 -21.55 21.09 -15.61
CA VAL A 760 -20.43 20.93 -16.55
C VAL A 760 -19.90 22.32 -16.88
N ASN A 761 -18.64 22.59 -16.56
CA ASN A 761 -18.03 23.90 -16.76
C ASN A 761 -16.65 23.78 -17.40
N ASN A 762 -16.54 24.15 -18.67
CA ASN A 762 -15.23 24.34 -19.29
C ASN A 762 -14.85 25.82 -19.29
N GLN A 763 -13.87 26.18 -18.45
CA GLN A 763 -13.47 27.56 -18.23
C GLN A 763 -12.70 28.18 -19.39
N LYS A 764 -12.08 27.40 -20.29
CA LYS A 764 -11.35 27.94 -21.45
C LYS A 764 -11.50 27.14 -22.75
N GLY A 765 -11.87 25.86 -22.68
CA GLY A 765 -12.12 25.03 -23.86
C GLY A 765 -13.61 24.95 -24.25
N ALA A 766 -13.88 24.12 -25.25
CA ALA A 766 -15.22 23.81 -25.71
C ALA A 766 -15.86 22.68 -24.89
N VAL A 767 -17.19 22.60 -24.91
CA VAL A 767 -17.95 21.45 -24.42
C VAL A 767 -18.67 20.83 -25.60
N GLU A 768 -18.42 19.55 -25.85
CA GLU A 768 -19.09 18.75 -26.86
C GLU A 768 -19.86 17.61 -26.20
N VAL A 769 -21.17 17.56 -26.42
CA VAL A 769 -22.06 16.49 -26.00
C VAL A 769 -22.37 15.64 -27.23
N ASN A 770 -21.76 14.46 -27.31
CA ASN A 770 -21.95 13.52 -28.42
C ASN A 770 -22.68 12.24 -27.99
N GLY A 771 -22.69 11.93 -26.69
CA GLY A 771 -23.46 10.83 -26.09
C GLY A 771 -24.73 11.30 -25.36
N ILE A 772 -25.08 10.64 -24.26
CA ILE A 772 -26.32 10.88 -23.52
C ILE A 772 -26.02 11.54 -22.18
N ILE A 773 -26.72 12.62 -21.84
CA ILE A 773 -26.78 13.20 -20.50
C ILE A 773 -28.21 13.06 -20.00
N ALA A 774 -28.45 12.21 -19.01
CA ALA A 774 -29.75 12.02 -18.35
C ALA A 774 -29.66 12.52 -16.90
N ASN A 775 -30.28 13.67 -16.60
CA ASN A 775 -30.23 14.31 -15.28
C ASN A 775 -31.63 14.54 -14.71
N ASN A 776 -31.89 13.98 -13.53
CA ASN A 776 -33.16 14.14 -12.82
C ASN A 776 -33.10 15.28 -11.80
N GLY A 777 -32.88 16.51 -12.26
CA GLY A 777 -32.86 17.70 -11.40
C GLY A 777 -32.22 18.90 -12.08
N LYS A 778 -31.55 19.79 -11.35
CA LYS A 778 -30.98 21.01 -11.97
C LYS A 778 -29.72 20.71 -12.77
N ALA A 779 -29.62 21.19 -14.01
CA ALA A 779 -28.42 21.08 -14.82
C ALA A 779 -27.90 22.44 -15.29
N ALA A 780 -26.59 22.62 -15.25
CA ALA A 780 -25.90 23.79 -15.79
C ALA A 780 -24.70 23.36 -16.64
N ILE A 781 -24.71 23.70 -17.93
CA ILE A 781 -23.63 23.42 -18.88
C ILE A 781 -23.08 24.74 -19.40
N THR A 782 -21.81 25.03 -19.09
CA THR A 782 -21.12 26.25 -19.48
C THR A 782 -19.86 25.94 -20.29
N ALA A 783 -19.69 26.62 -21.42
CA ALA A 783 -18.48 26.56 -22.23
C ALA A 783 -17.97 27.96 -22.56
N ASN A 784 -16.66 28.16 -22.52
CA ASN A 784 -16.04 29.46 -22.83
C ASN A 784 -15.35 29.54 -24.19
N ASN A 785 -15.27 28.44 -24.96
CA ASN A 785 -14.80 28.44 -26.36
C ASN A 785 -15.93 28.11 -27.37
N GLY A 786 -16.82 27.18 -27.02
CA GLY A 786 -17.99 26.77 -27.80
C GLY A 786 -18.77 25.65 -27.12
N LEU A 787 -20.09 25.60 -27.30
CA LEU A 787 -20.95 24.54 -26.76
C LEU A 787 -21.69 23.83 -27.90
N THR A 788 -21.44 22.53 -28.08
CA THR A 788 -22.07 21.75 -29.14
C THR A 788 -22.79 20.53 -28.56
N VAL A 789 -24.07 20.37 -28.88
CA VAL A 789 -24.79 19.10 -28.79
C VAL A 789 -24.81 18.52 -30.20
N THR A 790 -24.02 17.48 -30.46
CA THR A 790 -23.89 16.91 -31.81
C THR A 790 -25.18 16.19 -32.21
N LYS A 791 -25.28 15.75 -33.47
CA LYS A 791 -26.43 14.96 -33.97
C LYS A 791 -26.71 13.67 -33.18
N ASN A 792 -25.69 13.11 -32.52
CA ASN A 792 -25.83 11.90 -31.69
C ASN A 792 -26.07 12.26 -30.21
N GLY A 793 -25.81 13.53 -29.84
CA GLY A 793 -25.92 14.03 -28.49
C GLY A 793 -27.37 14.15 -28.04
N THR A 794 -27.66 13.68 -26.83
CA THR A 794 -28.95 13.87 -26.16
C THR A 794 -28.75 14.44 -24.77
N ILE A 795 -29.46 15.51 -24.42
CA ILE A 795 -29.57 16.04 -23.07
C ILE A 795 -31.02 15.86 -22.62
N SER A 796 -31.26 14.97 -21.66
CA SER A 796 -32.55 14.77 -21.00
C SER A 796 -32.45 15.29 -19.56
N ASN A 797 -33.21 16.33 -19.23
CA ASN A 797 -33.19 16.99 -17.93
C ASN A 797 -34.61 17.14 -17.33
N THR A 798 -34.74 17.14 -16.01
CA THR A 798 -35.98 17.53 -15.32
C THR A 798 -35.80 18.85 -14.55
N ASN A 799 -36.87 19.55 -14.17
CA ASN A 799 -36.80 20.81 -13.42
C ASN A 799 -36.15 21.99 -14.19
N SER A 800 -34.84 22.23 -14.09
CA SER A 800 -34.22 23.42 -14.70
C SER A 800 -32.90 23.13 -15.40
N LEU A 801 -32.83 23.48 -16.69
CA LEU A 801 -31.62 23.38 -17.53
C LEU A 801 -31.09 24.77 -17.88
N THR A 802 -29.79 25.00 -17.63
CA THR A 802 -29.07 26.18 -18.12
C THR A 802 -27.97 25.76 -19.08
N MET A 803 -27.96 26.32 -20.28
CA MET A 803 -26.89 26.17 -21.27
C MET A 803 -26.30 27.55 -21.55
N LEU A 804 -25.00 27.72 -21.36
CA LEU A 804 -24.30 29.00 -21.53
C LEU A 804 -23.04 28.84 -22.37
N ASN A 805 -23.00 29.47 -23.54
CA ASN A 805 -21.76 29.65 -24.29
C ASN A 805 -21.23 31.09 -24.11
N LYS A 806 -19.92 31.22 -23.86
CA LYS A 806 -19.20 32.50 -23.86
C LYS A 806 -18.13 32.64 -24.94
N GLY A 807 -17.88 31.59 -25.72
CA GLY A 807 -16.80 31.56 -26.70
C GLY A 807 -17.22 31.80 -28.14
N ASP A 808 -16.27 32.20 -28.98
CA ASP A 808 -16.52 32.67 -30.34
C ASP A 808 -16.96 31.56 -31.31
N LYS A 809 -16.79 30.27 -30.97
CA LYS A 809 -17.30 29.16 -31.80
C LYS A 809 -18.82 28.99 -31.73
N GLY A 810 -19.48 29.68 -30.80
CA GLY A 810 -20.95 29.69 -30.71
C GLY A 810 -21.55 28.51 -29.92
N LEU A 811 -22.88 28.44 -29.98
CA LEU A 811 -23.70 27.39 -29.37
C LEU A 811 -24.47 26.67 -30.47
N THR A 812 -24.19 25.39 -30.68
CA THR A 812 -24.89 24.56 -31.67
C THR A 812 -25.67 23.44 -31.00
N ILE A 813 -26.95 23.29 -31.34
CA ILE A 813 -27.81 22.15 -30.96
C ILE A 813 -28.20 21.42 -32.24
N ALA A 814 -27.48 20.36 -32.58
CA ALA A 814 -27.76 19.49 -33.72
C ALA A 814 -28.47 18.19 -33.32
N GLY A 815 -28.36 17.76 -32.07
CA GLY A 815 -29.07 16.61 -31.50
C GLY A 815 -30.33 17.02 -30.73
N THR A 816 -30.59 16.36 -29.62
CA THR A 816 -31.83 16.54 -28.83
C THR A 816 -31.53 17.16 -27.47
N VAL A 817 -32.30 18.19 -27.10
CA VAL A 817 -32.33 18.76 -25.76
C VAL A 817 -33.77 18.69 -25.24
N ASP A 818 -34.04 17.72 -24.38
CA ASP A 818 -35.32 17.51 -23.71
C ASP A 818 -35.22 18.00 -22.27
N ASN A 819 -36.04 18.97 -21.89
CA ASN A 819 -36.11 19.45 -20.52
C ASN A 819 -37.56 19.50 -20.01
N ASN A 820 -37.86 18.63 -19.04
CA ASN A 820 -39.14 18.62 -18.36
C ASN A 820 -39.16 19.71 -17.27
N GLY A 821 -39.45 20.96 -17.64
CA GLY A 821 -39.46 22.14 -16.78
C GLY A 821 -38.95 23.39 -17.50
N SER A 822 -38.20 24.26 -16.83
CA SER A 822 -37.71 25.53 -17.40
C SER A 822 -36.29 25.43 -17.99
N ALA A 823 -36.08 25.95 -19.20
CA ALA A 823 -34.78 25.97 -19.87
C ALA A 823 -34.29 27.41 -20.17
N ILE A 824 -33.02 27.68 -19.88
CA ILE A 824 -32.34 28.94 -20.19
C ILE A 824 -31.14 28.63 -21.08
N ILE A 825 -31.23 29.01 -22.35
CA ILE A 825 -30.16 28.81 -23.35
C ILE A 825 -29.62 30.19 -23.72
N THR A 826 -28.37 30.47 -23.38
CA THR A 826 -27.73 31.77 -23.62
C THR A 826 -26.44 31.60 -24.41
N ASN A 827 -26.36 32.26 -25.56
CA ASN A 827 -25.13 32.37 -26.34
C ASN A 827 -24.59 33.80 -26.24
N LYS A 828 -23.36 34.00 -25.74
CA LYS A 828 -22.76 35.33 -25.59
C LYS A 828 -21.87 35.75 -26.75
N ALA A 829 -21.32 34.79 -27.51
CA ALA A 829 -20.39 35.02 -28.62
C ALA A 829 -20.59 33.95 -29.71
N GLY A 830 -20.18 34.22 -30.96
CA GLY A 830 -20.43 33.33 -32.11
C GLY A 830 -21.92 33.17 -32.48
N GLU A 831 -22.22 32.22 -33.36
CA GLU A 831 -23.59 31.91 -33.78
C GLU A 831 -24.31 31.02 -32.75
N LEU A 832 -25.60 31.29 -32.48
CA LEU A 832 -26.51 30.32 -31.85
C LEU A 832 -27.28 29.60 -32.96
N LYS A 833 -27.00 28.31 -33.14
CA LYS A 833 -27.59 27.48 -34.20
C LYS A 833 -28.38 26.31 -33.62
N ILE A 834 -29.65 26.20 -33.98
CA ILE A 834 -30.53 25.06 -33.65
C ILE A 834 -30.86 24.35 -34.96
N SER A 835 -30.34 23.14 -35.13
CA SER A 835 -30.62 22.27 -36.28
C SER A 835 -31.18 20.90 -35.91
N GLY A 836 -31.19 20.57 -34.61
CA GLY A 836 -31.91 19.43 -34.04
C GLY A 836 -33.15 19.89 -33.27
N THR A 837 -33.42 19.25 -32.14
CA THR A 837 -34.66 19.44 -31.38
C THR A 837 -34.41 20.01 -30.00
N VAL A 838 -35.20 21.02 -29.62
CA VAL A 838 -35.29 21.53 -28.25
C VAL A 838 -36.73 21.36 -27.79
N ASN A 839 -36.96 20.48 -26.83
CA ASN A 839 -38.27 20.23 -26.23
C ASN A 839 -38.27 20.71 -24.78
N THR A 840 -39.31 21.45 -24.41
CA THR A 840 -39.57 21.77 -23.01
C THR A 840 -41.02 21.53 -22.65
N GLU A 841 -41.23 20.57 -21.75
CA GLU A 841 -42.54 20.12 -21.32
C GLU A 841 -42.80 20.43 -19.85
N LYS A 842 -44.06 20.72 -19.53
CA LYS A 842 -44.54 20.88 -18.17
C LYS A 842 -44.74 19.51 -17.54
N ILE A 843 -44.12 19.27 -16.37
CA ILE A 843 -44.28 18.01 -15.62
C ILE A 843 -45.63 17.97 -14.89
N ASN A 844 -45.96 19.05 -14.19
CA ASN A 844 -47.15 19.18 -13.34
C ASN A 844 -47.46 20.66 -13.11
N ASP A 845 -48.61 20.95 -12.48
CA ASP A 845 -49.06 22.32 -12.23
C ASP A 845 -48.19 23.14 -11.27
N ASP A 846 -47.32 22.50 -10.50
CA ASP A 846 -46.41 23.16 -9.55
C ASP A 846 -45.11 23.66 -10.20
N VAL A 847 -44.76 23.18 -11.41
CA VAL A 847 -43.51 23.53 -12.11
C VAL A 847 -43.83 24.25 -13.41
N ALA A 848 -43.62 25.57 -13.42
CA ALA A 848 -43.72 26.37 -14.64
C ALA A 848 -42.64 25.95 -15.67
N ALA A 849 -43.03 25.84 -16.95
CA ALA A 849 -42.18 25.49 -18.07
C ALA A 849 -41.89 26.75 -18.91
N LYS A 850 -40.79 27.44 -18.59
CA LYS A 850 -40.35 28.62 -19.34
C LYS A 850 -39.09 28.30 -20.13
N THR A 851 -39.15 28.52 -21.44
CA THR A 851 -37.98 28.46 -22.33
C THR A 851 -37.54 29.85 -22.72
N SER A 852 -36.29 30.18 -22.39
CA SER A 852 -35.66 31.46 -22.74
C SER A 852 -34.38 31.21 -23.52
N ILE A 853 -34.41 31.51 -24.82
CA ILE A 853 -33.29 31.41 -25.74
C ILE A 853 -32.81 32.82 -26.05
N THR A 854 -31.60 33.17 -25.61
CA THR A 854 -31.02 34.51 -25.82
C THR A 854 -29.69 34.41 -26.56
N ASN A 855 -29.60 35.02 -27.74
CA ASN A 855 -28.35 35.23 -28.46
C ASN A 855 -27.83 36.65 -28.28
N GLN A 856 -26.58 36.78 -27.86
CA GLN A 856 -25.79 38.01 -27.76
C GLN A 856 -24.56 37.97 -28.68
N GLY A 857 -24.32 36.85 -29.38
CA GLY A 857 -23.23 36.67 -30.34
C GLY A 857 -23.53 37.27 -31.71
N THR A 858 -23.24 36.56 -32.80
CA THR A 858 -23.38 37.09 -34.18
C THR A 858 -24.80 36.95 -34.71
N LYS A 859 -25.30 35.71 -34.82
CA LYS A 859 -26.58 35.34 -35.43
C LYS A 859 -27.35 34.32 -34.58
N LEU A 860 -28.68 34.39 -34.57
CA LEU A 860 -29.55 33.32 -34.07
C LEU A 860 -30.18 32.62 -35.27
N THR A 861 -30.01 31.30 -35.40
CA THR A 861 -30.56 30.52 -36.50
C THR A 861 -31.27 29.27 -36.00
N VAL A 862 -32.56 29.14 -36.34
CA VAL A 862 -33.30 27.88 -36.31
C VAL A 862 -33.39 27.41 -37.75
N THR A 863 -32.60 26.41 -38.11
CA THR A 863 -32.52 25.93 -39.50
C THR A 863 -33.80 25.19 -39.92
N GLU A 864 -33.96 24.85 -41.19
CA GLU A 864 -35.12 24.09 -41.70
C GLU A 864 -35.41 22.78 -40.94
N THR A 865 -34.37 22.06 -40.50
CA THR A 865 -34.52 20.83 -39.69
C THR A 865 -34.68 21.10 -38.20
N GLY A 866 -34.53 22.35 -37.77
CA GLY A 866 -34.59 22.74 -36.36
C GLY A 866 -36.02 22.74 -35.85
N VAL A 867 -36.21 22.16 -34.66
CA VAL A 867 -37.52 22.06 -34.00
C VAL A 867 -37.43 22.64 -32.59
N LEU A 868 -38.37 23.50 -32.24
CA LEU A 868 -38.51 24.09 -30.92
C LEU A 868 -39.93 23.91 -30.40
N ASN A 869 -40.10 23.05 -29.39
CA ASN A 869 -41.39 22.76 -28.77
C ASN A 869 -41.42 23.26 -27.34
N ASN A 870 -42.43 24.07 -26.98
CA ASN A 870 -42.60 24.61 -25.63
C ASN A 870 -44.06 24.53 -25.14
N SER A 871 -44.26 24.12 -23.88
CA SER A 871 -45.60 23.91 -23.32
C SER A 871 -46.23 25.10 -22.60
N GLU A 872 -45.47 26.15 -22.24
CA GLU A 872 -46.05 27.36 -21.63
C GLU A 872 -45.42 28.65 -22.21
N THR A 873 -44.40 29.22 -21.57
CA THR A 873 -43.86 30.53 -21.99
C THR A 873 -42.58 30.39 -22.82
N LEU A 874 -42.56 30.98 -24.00
CA LEU A 874 -41.40 31.00 -24.89
C LEU A 874 -40.84 32.41 -25.08
N ASN A 875 -39.52 32.58 -24.92
CA ASN A 875 -38.81 33.82 -25.26
C ASN A 875 -37.63 33.50 -26.18
N LEU A 876 -37.67 33.98 -27.42
CA LEU A 876 -36.54 34.01 -28.35
C LEU A 876 -36.07 35.45 -28.47
N TRP A 877 -34.82 35.72 -28.08
CA TRP A 877 -34.26 37.05 -28.14
C TRP A 877 -32.88 37.07 -28.77
N ASN A 878 -32.74 37.73 -29.92
CA ASN A 878 -31.46 38.03 -30.53
C ASN A 878 -31.05 39.49 -30.30
N LYS A 879 -29.78 39.66 -29.90
CA LYS A 879 -29.07 40.94 -29.81
C LYS A 879 -27.87 41.01 -30.76
N GLY A 880 -27.62 39.92 -31.49
CA GLY A 880 -26.48 39.79 -32.39
C GLY A 880 -26.63 40.57 -33.68
N SER A 881 -25.51 41.05 -34.21
CA SER A 881 -25.47 42.01 -35.33
C SER A 881 -26.01 41.49 -36.65
N GLU A 882 -25.95 40.17 -36.90
CA GLU A 882 -26.36 39.55 -38.16
C GLU A 882 -27.84 39.17 -38.20
N GLY A 883 -28.54 39.27 -37.06
CA GLY A 883 -29.98 39.04 -37.01
C GLY A 883 -30.40 37.63 -36.61
N THR A 884 -31.65 37.34 -36.91
CA THR A 884 -32.37 36.12 -36.54
C THR A 884 -32.96 35.49 -37.78
N GLU A 885 -32.74 34.19 -37.95
CA GLU A 885 -33.37 33.36 -38.97
C GLU A 885 -34.15 32.23 -38.31
N ILE A 886 -35.44 32.11 -38.63
CA ILE A 886 -36.33 31.04 -38.20
C ILE A 886 -36.88 30.36 -39.46
N ALA A 887 -36.14 29.37 -39.95
CA ALA A 887 -36.50 28.55 -41.11
C ALA A 887 -37.16 27.22 -40.73
N GLY A 888 -36.96 26.75 -39.49
CA GLY A 888 -37.54 25.51 -38.96
C GLY A 888 -38.95 25.65 -38.37
N THR A 889 -39.27 24.75 -37.45
CA THR A 889 -40.58 24.69 -36.77
C THR A 889 -40.46 25.17 -35.33
N LEU A 890 -41.31 26.12 -34.95
CA LEU A 890 -41.50 26.59 -33.58
C LEU A 890 -42.97 26.33 -33.19
N THR A 891 -43.19 25.51 -32.18
CA THR A 891 -44.50 25.21 -31.63
C THR A 891 -44.55 25.60 -30.15
N ASN A 892 -45.50 26.44 -29.78
CA ASN A 892 -45.67 26.92 -28.41
C ASN A 892 -47.13 26.85 -27.96
N LYS A 893 -47.39 26.28 -26.78
CA LYS A 893 -48.76 26.15 -26.22
C LYS A 893 -49.22 27.36 -25.40
N GLY A 894 -48.32 28.17 -24.85
CA GLY A 894 -48.69 29.38 -24.10
C GLY A 894 -48.27 30.68 -24.80
N ASP A 895 -47.76 31.65 -24.05
CA ASP A 895 -47.35 32.95 -24.58
C ASP A 895 -45.93 32.91 -25.16
N ALA A 896 -45.73 33.58 -26.30
CA ALA A 896 -44.45 33.65 -27.00
C ALA A 896 -43.99 35.09 -27.29
N LEU A 897 -42.70 35.35 -27.09
CA LEU A 897 -42.01 36.55 -27.51
C LEU A 897 -40.86 36.19 -28.45
N ILE A 898 -40.93 36.65 -29.70
CA ILE A 898 -39.83 36.63 -30.66
C ILE A 898 -39.32 38.07 -30.80
N LYS A 899 -38.08 38.32 -30.38
CA LYS A 899 -37.48 39.65 -30.36
C LYS A 899 -36.12 39.67 -31.03
N ASN A 900 -35.91 40.60 -31.94
CA ASN A 900 -34.64 40.84 -32.62
C ASN A 900 -34.23 42.30 -32.46
N ASP A 901 -33.05 42.57 -31.89
CA ASP A 901 -32.58 43.94 -31.65
C ASP A 901 -31.67 44.50 -32.75
N LYS A 902 -31.02 43.64 -33.56
CA LYS A 902 -30.07 44.02 -34.62
C LYS A 902 -30.16 43.05 -35.80
N GLY A 903 -29.72 43.46 -37.00
CA GLY A 903 -29.82 42.64 -38.22
C GLY A 903 -31.27 42.40 -38.67
N SER A 904 -31.49 41.53 -39.65
CA SER A 904 -32.85 41.16 -40.07
C SER A 904 -33.49 40.16 -39.09
N LEU A 905 -34.82 40.16 -39.02
CA LEU A 905 -35.59 39.06 -38.46
C LEU A 905 -36.31 38.37 -39.62
N ASP A 906 -35.77 37.25 -40.07
CA ASP A 906 -36.30 36.42 -41.15
C ASP A 906 -37.04 35.22 -40.57
N MET A 907 -38.36 35.16 -40.78
CA MET A 907 -39.25 34.08 -40.37
C MET A 907 -39.78 33.39 -41.63
N THR A 908 -39.01 32.42 -42.14
CA THR A 908 -39.29 31.67 -43.37
C THR A 908 -39.95 30.31 -43.11
N GLY A 909 -39.86 29.80 -41.87
CA GLY A 909 -40.39 28.50 -41.44
C GLY A 909 -41.81 28.52 -40.88
N ASN A 910 -42.12 27.57 -40.00
CA ASN A 910 -43.45 27.45 -39.36
C ASN A 910 -43.40 27.92 -37.90
N VAL A 911 -44.31 28.81 -37.53
CA VAL A 911 -44.48 29.33 -36.16
C VAL A 911 -45.92 29.12 -35.74
N GLU A 912 -46.14 28.18 -34.82
CA GLU A 912 -47.45 27.83 -34.27
C GLU A 912 -47.50 28.19 -32.79
N ASN A 913 -48.45 29.05 -32.41
CA ASN A 913 -48.59 29.53 -31.05
C ASN A 913 -50.06 29.48 -30.59
N GLU A 914 -50.37 28.79 -29.50
CA GLU A 914 -51.75 28.74 -28.98
C GLU A 914 -52.09 29.95 -28.09
N GLY A 915 -51.14 30.50 -27.32
CA GLY A 915 -51.35 31.72 -26.52
C GLY A 915 -51.18 33.01 -27.32
N SER A 916 -50.67 34.06 -26.67
CA SER A 916 -50.36 35.33 -27.36
C SER A 916 -48.95 35.34 -27.94
N LEU A 917 -48.79 35.77 -29.20
CA LEU A 917 -47.51 35.89 -29.89
C LEU A 917 -47.14 37.36 -30.11
N ARG A 918 -45.98 37.77 -29.59
CA ARG A 918 -45.38 39.07 -29.87
C ARG A 918 -44.09 38.91 -30.65
N VAL A 919 -44.08 39.42 -31.88
CA VAL A 919 -42.93 39.54 -32.77
C VAL A 919 -42.46 40.99 -32.77
N GLN A 920 -41.21 41.24 -32.39
CA GLN A 920 -40.63 42.58 -32.33
C GLN A 920 -39.25 42.61 -33.01
N ASN A 921 -39.12 43.41 -34.07
CA ASN A 921 -37.84 43.70 -34.71
C ASN A 921 -37.42 45.16 -34.46
N ASN A 922 -36.23 45.36 -33.92
CA ASN A 922 -35.55 46.66 -33.80
C ASN A 922 -34.31 46.76 -34.70
N GLY A 923 -34.00 45.71 -35.46
CA GLY A 923 -32.84 45.64 -36.36
C GLY A 923 -33.06 46.35 -37.70
N THR A 924 -32.73 45.71 -38.83
CA THR A 924 -32.83 46.33 -40.17
C THR A 924 -34.20 46.08 -40.80
N LYS A 925 -34.57 44.80 -40.97
CA LYS A 925 -35.77 44.36 -41.69
C LYS A 925 -36.51 43.28 -40.92
N LEU A 926 -37.84 43.32 -40.90
CA LEU A 926 -38.68 42.18 -40.51
C LEU A 926 -39.22 41.51 -41.77
N ASN A 927 -38.97 40.23 -41.95
CA ASN A 927 -39.40 39.46 -43.10
C ASN A 927 -40.14 38.21 -42.65
N ALA A 928 -41.45 38.17 -42.82
CA ALA A 928 -42.31 37.05 -42.48
C ALA A 928 -42.83 36.39 -43.77
N SER A 929 -42.07 35.43 -44.30
CA SER A 929 -42.38 34.72 -45.55
C SER A 929 -42.86 33.28 -45.34
N GLY A 930 -42.74 32.76 -44.11
CA GLY A 930 -43.22 31.43 -43.72
C GLY A 930 -44.68 31.38 -43.25
N SER A 931 -45.02 30.32 -42.51
CA SER A 931 -46.33 30.12 -41.91
C SER A 931 -46.35 30.60 -40.46
N ILE A 932 -47.27 31.49 -40.12
CA ILE A 932 -47.50 31.98 -38.75
C ILE A 932 -48.96 31.66 -38.38
N LYS A 933 -49.15 30.78 -37.40
CA LYS A 933 -50.47 30.45 -36.83
C LYS A 933 -50.52 30.85 -35.37
N ASN A 934 -51.51 31.65 -35.00
CA ASN A 934 -51.64 32.13 -33.63
C ASN A 934 -53.08 32.10 -33.11
N ASN A 935 -53.37 31.41 -32.01
CA ASN A 935 -54.73 31.34 -31.50
C ASN A 935 -55.09 32.53 -30.58
N GLY A 936 -54.13 33.08 -29.83
CA GLY A 936 -54.32 34.27 -28.98
C GLY A 936 -54.11 35.60 -29.69
N THR A 937 -53.62 36.63 -28.99
CA THR A 937 -53.33 37.94 -29.60
C THR A 937 -52.02 37.88 -30.40
N LEU A 938 -52.03 38.33 -31.65
CA LEU A 938 -50.84 38.46 -32.49
C LEU A 938 -50.39 39.92 -32.58
N SER A 939 -49.16 40.21 -32.19
CA SER A 939 -48.57 41.55 -32.32
C SER A 939 -47.25 41.46 -33.08
N MET A 940 -47.16 42.12 -34.24
CA MET A 940 -45.95 42.21 -35.06
C MET A 940 -45.52 43.66 -35.16
N LEU A 941 -44.33 43.98 -34.66
CA LEU A 941 -43.76 45.31 -34.61
C LEU A 941 -42.40 45.36 -35.31
N ASN A 942 -42.25 46.22 -36.31
CA ASN A 942 -40.96 46.56 -36.91
C ASN A 942 -40.58 48.01 -36.61
N ASN A 943 -39.36 48.21 -36.11
CA ASN A 943 -38.71 49.51 -35.91
C ASN A 943 -37.50 49.69 -36.83
N GLY A 944 -37.19 48.71 -37.69
CA GLY A 944 -36.01 48.70 -38.54
C GLY A 944 -36.17 49.51 -39.82
N THR A 945 -35.05 50.07 -40.31
CA THR A 945 -35.04 51.06 -41.39
C THR A 945 -35.30 50.49 -42.79
N GLU A 946 -35.12 49.19 -43.00
CA GLU A 946 -35.33 48.52 -44.30
C GLU A 946 -36.77 47.99 -44.48
N GLY A 947 -37.63 48.23 -43.48
CA GLY A 947 -39.06 47.96 -43.56
C GLY A 947 -39.49 46.58 -43.06
N PHE A 948 -40.76 46.28 -43.30
CA PHE A 948 -41.42 45.03 -42.89
C PHE A 948 -42.06 44.38 -44.12
N VAL A 949 -41.62 43.18 -44.49
CA VAL A 949 -42.24 42.35 -45.52
C VAL A 949 -43.06 41.23 -44.88
N LEU A 950 -44.32 41.11 -45.29
CA LEU A 950 -45.23 40.01 -44.94
C LEU A 950 -45.63 39.27 -46.23
N ASP A 951 -44.96 38.16 -46.51
CA ASP A 951 -45.05 37.42 -47.78
C ASP A 951 -45.65 36.02 -47.62
N GLY A 952 -45.65 35.49 -46.40
CA GLY A 952 -46.13 34.14 -46.11
C GLY A 952 -47.62 34.04 -45.79
N THR A 953 -48.01 32.96 -45.10
CA THR A 953 -49.37 32.75 -44.60
C THR A 953 -49.44 33.10 -43.12
N THR A 954 -50.29 34.06 -42.76
CA THR A 954 -50.57 34.43 -41.36
C THR A 954 -52.02 34.13 -41.03
N GLU A 955 -52.24 33.20 -40.11
CA GLU A 955 -53.55 32.82 -39.58
C GLU A 955 -53.64 33.20 -38.11
N SER A 956 -54.65 33.97 -37.74
CA SER A 956 -54.86 34.37 -36.34
C SER A 956 -56.31 34.20 -35.94
N THR A 957 -56.58 33.44 -34.88
CA THR A 957 -57.93 33.39 -34.30
C THR A 957 -58.18 34.51 -33.31
N GLY A 958 -57.14 35.14 -32.75
CA GLY A 958 -57.25 36.33 -31.89
C GLY A 958 -56.94 37.66 -32.61
N SER A 959 -56.96 38.77 -31.86
CA SER A 959 -56.71 40.12 -32.41
C SER A 959 -55.28 40.27 -32.94
N THR A 960 -55.14 40.87 -34.13
CA THR A 960 -53.85 41.07 -34.80
C THR A 960 -53.50 42.55 -34.89
N THR A 961 -52.26 42.90 -34.51
CA THR A 961 -51.69 44.23 -34.70
C THR A 961 -50.37 44.15 -35.44
N ILE A 962 -50.29 44.76 -36.61
CA ILE A 962 -49.11 44.89 -37.47
C ILE A 962 -48.71 46.37 -37.46
N THR A 963 -47.53 46.68 -36.95
CA THR A 963 -47.02 48.05 -36.85
C THR A 963 -45.63 48.14 -37.44
N ASN A 964 -45.43 49.11 -38.34
CA ASN A 964 -44.14 49.37 -38.98
C ASN A 964 -43.72 50.84 -38.83
N ASN A 965 -42.75 51.10 -37.97
CA ASN A 965 -42.36 52.47 -37.62
C ASN A 965 -41.33 53.11 -38.55
N LYS A 966 -40.60 52.33 -39.38
CA LYS A 966 -39.57 52.83 -40.31
C LYS A 966 -39.45 51.91 -41.52
N GLY A 967 -39.03 52.44 -42.68
CA GLY A 967 -39.02 51.72 -43.94
C GLY A 967 -40.43 51.35 -44.41
N ASN A 968 -40.60 50.83 -45.62
CA ASN A 968 -41.94 50.51 -46.13
C ASN A 968 -42.52 49.22 -45.51
N LEU A 969 -43.82 49.21 -45.18
CA LEU A 969 -44.54 47.97 -44.86
C LEU A 969 -45.08 47.37 -46.16
N THR A 970 -44.56 46.22 -46.57
CA THR A 970 -44.97 45.53 -47.81
C THR A 970 -45.67 44.22 -47.47
N ILE A 971 -46.92 44.07 -47.88
CA ILE A 971 -47.72 42.84 -47.73
C ILE A 971 -47.85 42.22 -49.11
N LYS A 972 -47.41 40.98 -49.26
CA LYS A 972 -47.42 40.19 -50.50
C LYS A 972 -48.16 38.87 -50.35
N GLY A 973 -48.22 38.36 -49.11
CA GLY A 973 -48.77 37.06 -48.76
C GLY A 973 -50.23 37.07 -48.33
N LYS A 974 -50.64 35.98 -47.68
CA LYS A 974 -52.01 35.78 -47.22
C LYS A 974 -52.14 36.05 -45.72
N TYR A 975 -53.13 36.86 -45.36
CA TYR A 975 -53.61 37.01 -43.98
C TYR A 975 -55.02 36.45 -43.84
N THR A 976 -55.29 35.68 -42.79
CA THR A 976 -56.64 35.18 -42.45
C THR A 976 -56.91 35.36 -40.95
N GLY A 977 -57.91 36.19 -40.62
CA GLY A 977 -58.38 36.42 -39.25
C GLY A 977 -59.81 35.92 -39.07
N THR A 978 -60.06 35.00 -38.15
CA THR A 978 -61.35 34.26 -38.12
C THR A 978 -62.47 34.87 -37.29
N ASP A 979 -62.25 35.87 -36.42
CA ASP A 979 -63.34 36.58 -35.70
C ASP A 979 -62.89 37.87 -34.97
N ASN A 980 -61.77 38.48 -35.36
CA ASN A 980 -61.05 39.41 -34.49
C ASN A 980 -60.63 40.74 -35.14
N LYS A 981 -60.15 41.69 -34.33
CA LYS A 981 -59.70 43.00 -34.81
C LYS A 981 -58.35 42.88 -35.51
N LEU A 982 -58.25 43.36 -36.74
CA LEU A 982 -56.99 43.57 -37.46
C LEU A 982 -56.62 45.06 -37.46
N THR A 983 -55.42 45.37 -36.97
CA THR A 983 -54.86 46.72 -37.05
C THR A 983 -53.54 46.68 -37.80
N ILE A 984 -53.44 47.43 -38.89
CA ILE A 984 -52.24 47.59 -39.71
C ILE A 984 -51.84 49.06 -39.65
N SER A 985 -50.59 49.37 -39.34
CA SER A 985 -50.13 50.76 -39.33
C SER A 985 -48.68 50.92 -39.77
N SER A 986 -48.39 52.01 -40.47
CA SER A 986 -47.02 52.41 -40.78
C SER A 986 -46.76 53.92 -40.68
N LYS A 987 -45.52 54.27 -40.34
CA LYS A 987 -45.00 55.65 -40.29
C LYS A 987 -44.16 56.04 -41.50
N ASP A 988 -44.02 55.19 -42.50
CA ASP A 988 -43.26 55.48 -43.71
C ASP A 988 -44.12 55.28 -44.97
N GLY A 989 -44.59 54.05 -45.19
CA GLY A 989 -45.52 53.71 -46.24
C GLY A 989 -46.12 52.33 -46.02
N ILE A 990 -47.26 52.07 -46.65
CA ILE A 990 -47.88 50.74 -46.71
C ILE A 990 -48.08 50.39 -48.18
N THR A 991 -47.63 49.21 -48.58
CA THR A 991 -47.86 48.63 -49.90
C THR A 991 -48.48 47.25 -49.73
N VAL A 992 -49.69 47.05 -50.23
CA VAL A 992 -50.31 45.73 -50.38
C VAL A 992 -50.13 45.32 -51.83
N GLU A 993 -49.17 44.46 -52.14
CA GLU A 993 -48.83 44.07 -53.51
C GLU A 993 -49.92 43.18 -54.14
N LYS A 994 -49.87 43.04 -55.46
CA LYS A 994 -50.89 42.33 -56.27
C LYS A 994 -51.16 40.88 -55.83
N THR A 995 -50.15 40.19 -55.31
CA THR A 995 -50.28 38.79 -54.84
C THR A 995 -50.91 38.68 -53.45
N ALA A 996 -51.05 39.79 -52.73
CA ALA A 996 -51.54 39.79 -51.36
C ALA A 996 -53.04 39.51 -51.28
N ASP A 997 -53.42 38.74 -50.26
CA ASP A 997 -54.80 38.42 -49.91
C ASP A 997 -55.00 38.63 -48.41
N ILE A 998 -55.65 39.74 -48.03
CA ILE A 998 -55.97 40.05 -46.63
C ILE A 998 -57.44 39.73 -46.40
N ASN A 999 -57.74 38.66 -45.65
CA ASN A 999 -59.09 38.26 -45.29
C ASN A 999 -59.32 38.37 -43.77
N ASN A 1000 -60.20 39.28 -43.35
CA ASN A 1000 -60.50 39.52 -41.94
C ASN A 1000 -62.00 39.42 -41.66
N GLN A 1001 -62.41 38.50 -40.78
CA GLN A 1001 -63.82 38.34 -40.40
C GLN A 1001 -64.30 39.39 -39.39
N GLY A 1002 -63.39 40.04 -38.64
CA GLY A 1002 -63.75 41.07 -37.64
C GLY A 1002 -63.62 42.51 -38.15
N SER A 1003 -63.27 43.45 -37.27
CA SER A 1003 -63.06 44.87 -37.64
C SER A 1003 -61.62 45.12 -38.09
N MET A 1004 -61.42 45.98 -39.09
CA MET A 1004 -60.11 46.35 -39.62
C MET A 1004 -59.80 47.83 -39.43
N THR A 1005 -58.55 48.15 -39.13
CA THR A 1005 -57.99 49.50 -39.24
C THR A 1005 -56.66 49.44 -39.96
N MET A 1006 -56.48 50.23 -41.00
CA MET A 1006 -55.25 50.40 -41.75
C MET A 1006 -54.87 51.89 -41.74
N LEU A 1007 -53.68 52.22 -41.25
CA LEU A 1007 -53.25 53.62 -41.07
C LEU A 1007 -51.83 53.84 -41.60
N ASN A 1008 -51.69 54.65 -42.65
CA ASN A 1008 -50.40 55.21 -43.05
C ASN A 1008 -50.23 56.64 -42.52
N THR A 1009 -49.04 56.94 -42.02
CA THR A 1009 -48.62 58.27 -41.55
C THR A 1009 -47.30 58.75 -42.14
N GLY A 1010 -46.72 58.00 -43.07
CA GLY A 1010 -45.46 58.37 -43.71
C GLY A 1010 -45.59 58.83 -45.17
N ALA A 1011 -44.54 59.49 -45.64
CA ALA A 1011 -44.55 60.22 -46.92
C ALA A 1011 -44.64 59.32 -48.16
N ASN A 1012 -44.33 58.02 -48.04
CA ASN A 1012 -44.39 57.06 -49.16
C ASN A 1012 -45.83 56.60 -49.47
N GLY A 1013 -46.81 57.00 -48.66
CA GLY A 1013 -48.23 56.79 -48.96
C GLY A 1013 -48.76 55.40 -48.63
N LEU A 1014 -50.03 55.16 -49.00
CA LEU A 1014 -50.72 53.88 -48.89
C LEU A 1014 -51.06 53.37 -50.29
N THR A 1015 -50.40 52.32 -50.75
CA THR A 1015 -50.68 51.66 -52.02
C THR A 1015 -51.34 50.31 -51.80
N ILE A 1016 -52.45 50.03 -52.49
CA ILE A 1016 -53.17 48.75 -52.44
C ILE A 1016 -53.34 48.24 -53.87
N ASP A 1017 -52.52 47.28 -54.27
CA ASP A 1017 -52.58 46.56 -55.55
C ASP A 1017 -53.24 45.18 -55.42
N GLY A 1018 -53.21 44.59 -54.22
CA GLY A 1018 -53.78 43.26 -53.92
C GLY A 1018 -55.24 43.28 -53.50
N THR A 1019 -55.67 42.20 -52.85
CA THR A 1019 -57.05 42.03 -52.36
C THR A 1019 -57.13 42.22 -50.85
N ILE A 1020 -58.08 43.04 -50.41
CA ILE A 1020 -58.48 43.18 -49.01
C ILE A 1020 -59.95 42.82 -48.92
N THR A 1021 -60.30 41.85 -48.09
CA THR A 1021 -61.68 41.48 -47.72
C THR A 1021 -61.83 41.61 -46.21
N ASN A 1022 -62.79 42.43 -45.79
CA ASN A 1022 -63.15 42.61 -44.38
C ASN A 1022 -64.65 42.34 -44.18
N ASN A 1023 -65.05 41.77 -43.06
CA ASN A 1023 -66.47 41.51 -42.78
C ASN A 1023 -67.08 42.43 -41.70
N GLY A 1024 -66.29 43.01 -40.79
CA GLY A 1024 -66.77 44.00 -39.79
C GLY A 1024 -66.59 45.46 -40.22
N ASN A 1025 -66.40 46.38 -39.27
CA ASN A 1025 -66.09 47.78 -39.61
C ASN A 1025 -64.66 47.90 -40.14
N ALA A 1026 -64.44 48.62 -41.24
CA ALA A 1026 -63.14 48.89 -41.82
C ALA A 1026 -62.82 50.40 -41.85
N ILE A 1027 -61.60 50.75 -41.48
CA ILE A 1027 -61.09 52.12 -41.53
C ILE A 1027 -59.73 52.11 -42.22
N LEU A 1028 -59.61 52.69 -43.40
CA LEU A 1028 -58.38 52.88 -44.15
C LEU A 1028 -58.06 54.37 -44.16
N THR A 1029 -56.91 54.74 -43.60
CA THR A 1029 -56.49 56.13 -43.45
C THR A 1029 -55.07 56.30 -43.97
N ASN A 1030 -54.86 57.29 -44.83
CA ASN A 1030 -53.56 57.74 -45.28
C ASN A 1030 -53.38 59.20 -44.86
N MET A 1031 -52.40 59.52 -44.03
CA MET A 1031 -52.22 60.90 -43.55
C MET A 1031 -51.28 61.74 -44.42
N THR A 1032 -50.39 61.10 -45.18
CA THR A 1032 -49.28 61.74 -45.92
C THR A 1032 -48.94 60.92 -47.17
N GLY A 1033 -48.34 61.54 -48.19
CA GLY A 1033 -48.13 60.88 -49.49
C GLY A 1033 -49.45 60.54 -50.20
N ASP A 1034 -49.39 59.80 -51.30
CA ASP A 1034 -50.60 59.40 -52.03
C ASP A 1034 -51.25 58.15 -51.40
N MET A 1035 -52.59 58.15 -51.31
CA MET A 1035 -53.33 56.90 -51.17
C MET A 1035 -53.68 56.41 -52.57
N THR A 1036 -53.14 55.28 -52.99
CA THR A 1036 -53.40 54.68 -54.30
C THR A 1036 -54.03 53.30 -54.14
N ILE A 1037 -55.21 53.07 -54.71
CA ILE A 1037 -55.91 51.79 -54.68
C ILE A 1037 -56.04 51.31 -56.12
N ASN A 1038 -55.17 50.38 -56.53
CA ASN A 1038 -55.19 49.73 -57.85
C ASN A 1038 -55.84 48.34 -57.80
N GLY A 1039 -55.83 47.68 -56.64
CA GLY A 1039 -56.44 46.38 -56.37
C GLY A 1039 -57.87 46.48 -55.87
N THR A 1040 -58.29 45.53 -55.05
CA THR A 1040 -59.68 45.43 -54.54
C THR A 1040 -59.72 45.59 -53.03
N VAL A 1041 -60.57 46.49 -52.54
CA VAL A 1041 -60.91 46.62 -51.11
C VAL A 1041 -62.40 46.32 -50.94
N THR A 1042 -62.72 45.18 -50.38
CA THR A 1042 -64.09 44.73 -50.08
C THR A 1042 -64.36 44.77 -48.59
N ASN A 1043 -65.49 45.36 -48.20
CA ASN A 1043 -66.01 45.34 -46.85
C ASN A 1043 -67.43 44.75 -46.83
N ASN A 1044 -67.52 43.45 -46.59
CA ASN A 1044 -68.73 42.61 -46.73
C ASN A 1044 -69.87 42.98 -45.78
N ASN A 1045 -69.61 43.53 -44.59
CA ASN A 1045 -70.64 44.10 -43.71
C ASN A 1045 -70.08 45.29 -42.92
N GLY A 1046 -70.95 46.11 -42.33
CA GLY A 1046 -70.54 47.21 -41.44
C GLY A 1046 -70.17 48.51 -42.17
N LYS A 1047 -69.34 49.34 -41.53
CA LYS A 1047 -68.95 50.66 -42.06
C LYS A 1047 -67.55 50.62 -42.66
N LEU A 1048 -67.39 51.07 -43.90
CA LEU A 1048 -66.11 51.28 -44.57
C LEU A 1048 -65.80 52.78 -44.62
N ASN A 1049 -64.72 53.20 -43.96
CA ASN A 1049 -64.16 54.54 -44.09
C ASN A 1049 -62.84 54.47 -44.83
N VAL A 1050 -62.72 55.24 -45.91
CA VAL A 1050 -61.49 55.45 -46.66
C VAL A 1050 -61.17 56.94 -46.56
N THR A 1051 -60.02 57.30 -46.00
CA THR A 1051 -59.67 58.69 -45.74
C THR A 1051 -58.24 58.99 -46.17
N SER A 1052 -58.03 59.89 -47.12
CA SER A 1052 -56.71 60.41 -47.49
C SER A 1052 -56.56 61.86 -47.05
N ARG A 1053 -55.63 62.14 -46.14
CA ARG A 1053 -55.23 63.50 -45.76
C ARG A 1053 -53.85 63.88 -46.33
N GLY A 1054 -53.25 62.97 -47.10
CA GLY A 1054 -51.96 63.16 -47.76
C GLY A 1054 -52.07 64.00 -49.01
N ASN A 1055 -51.30 63.68 -50.06
CA ASN A 1055 -51.27 64.47 -51.30
C ASN A 1055 -52.49 64.21 -52.19
N ALA A 1056 -52.70 62.96 -52.64
CA ALA A 1056 -53.87 62.58 -53.42
C ALA A 1056 -54.57 61.32 -52.90
N LEU A 1057 -55.83 61.13 -53.29
CA LEU A 1057 -56.54 59.84 -53.25
C LEU A 1057 -56.77 59.36 -54.68
N ASN A 1058 -56.06 58.32 -55.09
CA ASN A 1058 -56.16 57.69 -56.41
C ASN A 1058 -56.85 56.32 -56.28
N VAL A 1059 -58.01 56.15 -56.89
CA VAL A 1059 -58.75 54.89 -56.95
C VAL A 1059 -58.77 54.43 -58.40
N ASN A 1060 -57.87 53.52 -58.76
CA ASN A 1060 -57.75 52.93 -60.09
C ASN A 1060 -58.36 51.51 -60.15
N GLY A 1061 -58.43 50.83 -59.00
CA GLY A 1061 -59.00 49.50 -58.80
C GLY A 1061 -60.45 49.54 -58.31
N LYS A 1062 -60.79 48.66 -57.37
CA LYS A 1062 -62.14 48.53 -56.83
C LYS A 1062 -62.19 48.84 -55.33
N ILE A 1063 -63.14 49.67 -54.92
CA ILE A 1063 -63.62 49.75 -53.53
C ILE A 1063 -65.05 49.21 -53.53
N ASP A 1064 -65.34 48.23 -52.68
CA ASP A 1064 -66.60 47.52 -52.62
C ASP A 1064 -67.11 47.48 -51.17
N GLY A 1065 -68.08 48.34 -50.86
CA GLY A 1065 -68.71 48.41 -49.56
C GLY A 1065 -70.03 47.65 -49.51
N ASN A 1066 -70.37 47.12 -48.34
CA ASN A 1066 -71.72 46.68 -48.04
C ASN A 1066 -72.13 47.20 -46.66
N GLY A 1067 -72.70 48.40 -46.66
CA GLY A 1067 -73.12 49.15 -45.48
C GLY A 1067 -72.81 50.65 -45.61
N ILE A 1068 -72.38 51.30 -44.53
CA ILE A 1068 -72.08 52.74 -44.64
C ILE A 1068 -70.70 52.92 -45.29
N LEU A 1069 -70.65 53.50 -46.48
CA LEU A 1069 -69.41 53.87 -47.16
C LEU A 1069 -69.10 55.36 -46.96
N LYS A 1070 -67.89 55.67 -46.51
CA LYS A 1070 -67.38 57.04 -46.47
C LYS A 1070 -66.00 57.11 -47.10
N ILE A 1071 -65.85 57.98 -48.08
CA ILE A 1071 -64.60 58.29 -48.74
C ILE A 1071 -64.33 59.78 -48.54
N TRP A 1072 -63.15 60.12 -48.05
CA TRP A 1072 -62.80 61.51 -47.76
C TRP A 1072 -61.36 61.81 -48.13
N SER A 1073 -61.14 62.84 -48.95
CA SER A 1073 -59.82 63.36 -49.29
C SER A 1073 -59.68 64.82 -48.86
N THR A 1074 -58.50 65.20 -48.37
CA THR A 1074 -58.17 66.60 -48.02
C THR A 1074 -56.85 67.09 -48.63
N GLY A 1075 -56.27 66.32 -49.55
CA GLY A 1075 -54.97 66.61 -50.14
C GLY A 1075 -55.00 67.57 -51.33
N GLU A 1076 -53.91 68.30 -51.57
CA GLU A 1076 -53.81 69.27 -52.69
C GLU A 1076 -53.84 68.60 -54.07
N GLY A 1077 -53.39 67.35 -54.18
CA GLY A 1077 -53.51 66.53 -55.39
C GLY A 1077 -54.92 65.99 -55.67
N GLY A 1078 -55.86 66.19 -54.73
CA GLY A 1078 -57.28 65.93 -54.92
C GLY A 1078 -57.71 64.46 -54.83
N THR A 1079 -58.83 64.14 -55.46
CA THR A 1079 -59.44 62.80 -55.49
C THR A 1079 -59.62 62.35 -56.94
N ASN A 1080 -58.89 61.32 -57.36
CA ASN A 1080 -58.95 60.76 -58.71
C ASN A 1080 -59.56 59.35 -58.67
N ILE A 1081 -60.73 59.17 -59.26
CA ILE A 1081 -61.45 57.89 -59.31
C ILE A 1081 -61.49 57.44 -60.78
N ALA A 1082 -60.54 56.60 -61.16
CA ALA A 1082 -60.47 55.97 -62.49
C ALA A 1082 -61.04 54.55 -62.51
N GLY A 1083 -61.05 53.87 -61.36
CA GLY A 1083 -61.60 52.53 -61.17
C GLY A 1083 -63.06 52.55 -60.70
N ALA A 1084 -63.45 51.53 -59.94
CA ALA A 1084 -64.81 51.34 -59.44
C ALA A 1084 -64.92 51.60 -57.94
N ILE A 1085 -65.93 52.37 -57.54
CA ILE A 1085 -66.43 52.45 -56.17
C ILE A 1085 -67.84 51.89 -56.19
N GLU A 1086 -68.07 50.81 -55.48
CA GLU A 1086 -69.35 50.13 -55.36
C GLU A 1086 -69.76 50.08 -53.88
N ASN A 1087 -71.05 50.25 -53.62
CA ASN A 1087 -71.62 50.07 -52.29
C ASN A 1087 -73.00 49.44 -52.39
N GLU A 1088 -73.17 48.21 -51.89
CA GLU A 1088 -74.38 47.41 -52.13
C GLU A 1088 -75.55 47.79 -51.21
N THR A 1089 -75.28 48.12 -49.96
CA THR A 1089 -76.29 48.56 -48.99
C THR A 1089 -75.78 49.74 -48.20
N GLY A 1090 -76.65 50.51 -47.54
CA GLY A 1090 -76.26 51.68 -46.72
C GLY A 1090 -75.82 52.92 -47.52
N ASN A 1091 -75.82 54.09 -46.88
CA ASN A 1091 -75.53 55.34 -47.59
C ASN A 1091 -74.04 55.51 -47.87
N ALA A 1092 -73.73 56.09 -49.03
CA ALA A 1092 -72.37 56.43 -49.43
C ALA A 1092 -72.12 57.95 -49.38
N VAL A 1093 -70.95 58.34 -48.90
CA VAL A 1093 -70.47 59.72 -48.88
C VAL A 1093 -69.08 59.78 -49.47
N ILE A 1094 -68.84 60.64 -50.45
CA ILE A 1094 -67.54 60.91 -51.06
C ILE A 1094 -67.28 62.40 -50.94
N GLN A 1095 -66.19 62.79 -50.30
CA GLN A 1095 -65.86 64.19 -50.06
C GLN A 1095 -64.42 64.49 -50.47
N ASN A 1096 -64.22 65.58 -51.18
CA ASN A 1096 -62.91 66.12 -51.52
C ASN A 1096 -62.81 67.57 -51.02
N ASP A 1097 -61.85 67.86 -50.15
CA ASP A 1097 -61.75 69.20 -49.55
C ASP A 1097 -60.80 70.12 -50.32
N ASN A 1098 -59.75 69.58 -50.94
CA ASN A 1098 -58.69 70.34 -51.62
C ASN A 1098 -58.35 69.67 -52.97
N GLY A 1099 -57.71 70.42 -53.89
CA GLY A 1099 -57.39 69.90 -55.23
C GLY A 1099 -58.62 69.57 -56.10
N GLU A 1100 -58.42 68.90 -57.23
CA GLU A 1100 -59.52 68.51 -58.11
C GLU A 1100 -60.15 67.18 -57.69
N MET A 1101 -61.48 67.07 -57.78
CA MET A 1101 -62.17 65.77 -57.76
C MET A 1101 -62.40 65.32 -59.21
N ASN A 1102 -61.64 64.32 -59.67
CA ASN A 1102 -61.73 63.76 -61.00
C ASN A 1102 -62.34 62.36 -60.98
N ILE A 1103 -63.47 62.16 -61.67
CA ILE A 1103 -64.17 60.89 -61.78
C ILE A 1103 -64.18 60.47 -63.25
N SER A 1104 -63.42 59.42 -63.57
CA SER A 1104 -63.35 58.81 -64.90
C SER A 1104 -63.76 57.34 -64.94
N GLY A 1105 -63.82 56.69 -63.77
CA GLY A 1105 -64.39 55.36 -63.59
C GLY A 1105 -65.83 55.38 -63.08
N THR A 1106 -66.21 54.38 -62.30
CA THR A 1106 -67.58 54.18 -61.81
C THR A 1106 -67.71 54.46 -60.32
N VAL A 1107 -68.80 55.11 -59.94
CA VAL A 1107 -69.25 55.27 -58.56
C VAL A 1107 -70.69 54.79 -58.51
N THR A 1108 -70.94 53.65 -57.88
CA THR A 1108 -72.24 53.02 -57.75
C THR A 1108 -72.58 52.85 -56.28
N ASN A 1109 -73.74 53.35 -55.88
CA ASN A 1109 -74.33 53.06 -54.58
C ASN A 1109 -75.71 52.44 -54.79
N ASN A 1110 -76.04 51.36 -54.11
CA ASN A 1110 -77.32 50.67 -54.26
C ASN A 1110 -78.24 50.89 -53.05
N ALA A 1111 -78.24 52.13 -52.53
CA ALA A 1111 -79.01 52.50 -51.34
C ALA A 1111 -79.68 53.88 -51.46
N ASP A 1112 -80.30 54.34 -50.37
CA ASP A 1112 -81.15 55.54 -50.37
C ASP A 1112 -80.38 56.82 -50.76
N LYS A 1113 -79.13 57.01 -50.30
CA LYS A 1113 -78.40 58.28 -50.52
C LYS A 1113 -76.95 58.08 -50.89
N LEU A 1114 -76.55 58.77 -51.96
CA LEU A 1114 -75.17 59.00 -52.36
C LEU A 1114 -74.89 60.51 -52.30
N TYR A 1115 -73.94 60.90 -51.46
CA TYR A 1115 -73.45 62.27 -51.36
C TYR A 1115 -72.05 62.38 -51.96
N ILE A 1116 -71.86 63.30 -52.88
CA ILE A 1116 -70.56 63.65 -53.45
C ILE A 1116 -70.33 65.13 -53.22
N THR A 1117 -69.33 65.50 -52.42
CA THR A 1117 -69.00 66.88 -52.08
C THR A 1117 -67.59 67.23 -52.53
N ASN A 1118 -67.42 68.39 -53.15
CA ASN A 1118 -66.12 68.95 -53.51
C ASN A 1118 -66.00 70.39 -52.99
N HIS A 1119 -64.98 70.65 -52.20
CA HIS A 1119 -64.59 71.97 -51.70
C HIS A 1119 -63.25 72.46 -52.26
N GLY A 1120 -62.57 71.64 -53.07
CA GLY A 1120 -61.26 71.97 -53.63
C GLY A 1120 -61.31 72.94 -54.82
N THR A 1121 -60.61 72.65 -55.91
CA THR A 1121 -60.47 73.56 -57.05
C THR A 1121 -61.49 73.34 -58.16
N ALA A 1122 -61.79 72.08 -58.51
CA ALA A 1122 -62.80 71.71 -59.50
C ALA A 1122 -63.37 70.30 -59.25
N LEU A 1123 -64.61 70.04 -59.68
CA LEU A 1123 -65.19 68.70 -59.76
C LEU A 1123 -65.41 68.33 -61.23
N ASN A 1124 -64.69 67.34 -61.71
CA ASN A 1124 -64.77 66.84 -63.07
C ASN A 1124 -65.30 65.40 -63.08
N VAL A 1125 -66.39 65.17 -63.82
CA VAL A 1125 -66.81 63.83 -64.23
C VAL A 1125 -66.53 63.73 -65.72
N THR A 1126 -65.50 63.00 -66.10
CA THR A 1126 -65.08 62.85 -67.51
C THR A 1126 -66.09 62.05 -68.33
N GLU A 1127 -65.97 62.01 -69.66
CA GLU A 1127 -66.91 61.31 -70.55
C GLU A 1127 -67.09 59.83 -70.22
N THR A 1128 -66.05 59.17 -69.71
CA THR A 1128 -66.11 57.76 -69.29
C THR A 1128 -66.62 57.60 -67.86
N GLY A 1129 -66.62 58.67 -67.06
CA GLY A 1129 -67.05 58.68 -65.67
C GLY A 1129 -68.55 58.38 -65.52
N ARG A 1130 -68.89 57.51 -64.57
CA ARG A 1130 -70.29 57.18 -64.26
C ARG A 1130 -70.55 57.27 -62.76
N ILE A 1131 -71.58 58.00 -62.39
CA ILE A 1131 -72.10 58.08 -61.02
C ILE A 1131 -73.53 57.55 -61.04
N GLN A 1132 -73.79 56.53 -60.24
CA GLN A 1132 -75.06 55.83 -60.16
C GLN A 1132 -75.45 55.65 -58.70
N ASN A 1133 -76.69 55.99 -58.38
CA ASN A 1133 -77.30 55.56 -57.13
C ASN A 1133 -78.66 54.91 -57.37
N LYS A 1134 -79.07 54.00 -56.48
CA LYS A 1134 -80.46 53.53 -56.45
C LYS A 1134 -81.40 54.65 -56.03
N GLY A 1135 -81.18 55.20 -54.83
CA GLY A 1135 -81.89 56.36 -54.31
C GLY A 1135 -81.28 57.69 -54.76
N ASN A 1136 -81.40 58.73 -53.95
CA ASN A 1136 -81.00 60.10 -54.29
C ASN A 1136 -79.47 60.25 -54.48
N VAL A 1137 -79.06 60.94 -55.55
CA VAL A 1137 -77.68 61.41 -55.74
C VAL A 1137 -77.64 62.90 -55.43
N ALA A 1138 -76.79 63.33 -54.52
CA ALA A 1138 -76.53 64.74 -54.26
C ALA A 1138 -75.05 65.04 -54.52
N ILE A 1139 -74.79 65.87 -55.53
CA ILE A 1139 -73.46 66.35 -55.89
C ILE A 1139 -73.39 67.84 -55.55
N TRP A 1140 -72.44 68.19 -54.70
CA TRP A 1140 -72.22 69.55 -54.21
C TRP A 1140 -70.80 69.99 -54.49
N ASN A 1141 -70.66 70.99 -55.35
CA ASN A 1141 -69.38 71.64 -55.63
C ASN A 1141 -69.40 73.04 -55.00
N THR A 1142 -68.43 73.32 -54.16
CA THR A 1142 -68.25 74.65 -53.55
C THR A 1142 -66.93 75.29 -53.97
N ALA A 1143 -66.19 74.60 -54.83
CA ALA A 1143 -64.94 75.05 -55.41
C ALA A 1143 -65.10 76.33 -56.26
N GLU A 1144 -64.03 77.12 -56.36
CA GLU A 1144 -64.00 78.35 -57.16
C GLU A 1144 -64.28 78.08 -58.66
N GLN A 1145 -63.82 76.94 -59.19
CA GLN A 1145 -64.14 76.53 -60.56
C GLN A 1145 -65.43 75.69 -60.64
N ASN A 1146 -66.06 75.72 -61.81
CA ASN A 1146 -67.36 75.09 -62.04
C ASN A 1146 -67.31 73.55 -61.99
N MET A 1147 -68.44 72.96 -61.60
CA MET A 1147 -68.72 71.53 -61.74
C MET A 1147 -68.81 71.15 -63.22
N ASN A 1148 -67.91 70.29 -63.70
CA ASN A 1148 -67.80 69.87 -65.09
C ASN A 1148 -68.17 68.39 -65.25
N ILE A 1149 -69.43 68.13 -65.57
CA ILE A 1149 -69.95 66.77 -65.77
C ILE A 1149 -70.13 66.52 -67.26
N LYS A 1150 -69.19 65.77 -67.84
CA LYS A 1150 -69.25 65.22 -69.19
C LYS A 1150 -69.73 63.77 -69.22
N GLY A 1151 -69.53 63.02 -68.14
CA GLY A 1151 -70.01 61.66 -67.97
C GLY A 1151 -71.45 61.54 -67.47
N SER A 1152 -71.87 60.33 -67.12
CA SER A 1152 -73.26 60.06 -66.71
C SER A 1152 -73.45 60.17 -65.20
N VAL A 1153 -74.47 60.92 -64.77
CA VAL A 1153 -74.94 60.91 -63.38
C VAL A 1153 -76.40 60.51 -63.38
N SER A 1154 -76.71 59.34 -62.80
CA SER A 1154 -78.05 58.78 -62.79
C SER A 1154 -78.46 58.31 -61.40
N SER A 1155 -79.74 58.48 -61.11
CA SER A 1155 -80.42 57.83 -60.00
C SER A 1155 -81.52 56.96 -60.60
N THR A 1156 -81.64 55.70 -60.20
CA THR A 1156 -82.68 54.81 -60.75
C THR A 1156 -84.05 55.03 -60.12
N GLU A 1157 -84.11 55.36 -58.83
CA GLU A 1157 -85.35 55.49 -58.05
C GLU A 1157 -85.48 56.83 -57.30
N GLY A 1158 -84.37 57.53 -57.07
CA GLY A 1158 -84.34 58.86 -56.45
C GLY A 1158 -84.12 60.02 -57.44
N ARG A 1159 -83.84 61.20 -56.90
CA ARG A 1159 -83.50 62.41 -57.66
C ARG A 1159 -82.00 62.61 -57.76
N VAL A 1160 -81.56 63.20 -58.87
CA VAL A 1160 -80.20 63.72 -59.02
C VAL A 1160 -80.20 65.21 -58.73
N ILE A 1161 -79.48 65.61 -57.69
CA ILE A 1161 -79.33 66.98 -57.24
C ILE A 1161 -77.88 67.38 -57.49
N LYS A 1162 -77.69 68.48 -58.22
CA LYS A 1162 -76.39 69.05 -58.52
C LYS A 1162 -76.44 70.50 -58.08
N THR A 1163 -75.52 70.92 -57.21
CA THR A 1163 -75.48 72.30 -56.72
C THR A 1163 -74.05 72.81 -56.74
N ASN A 1164 -73.88 74.05 -57.20
CA ASN A 1164 -72.59 74.70 -57.32
C ASN A 1164 -72.64 76.03 -56.53
N SER A 1165 -71.82 76.24 -55.50
CA SER A 1165 -72.01 77.37 -54.57
C SER A 1165 -71.87 78.76 -55.19
N HIS A 1166 -71.19 78.87 -56.34
CA HIS A 1166 -71.06 80.12 -57.07
C HIS A 1166 -72.11 80.30 -58.18
N LYS A 1167 -73.13 79.42 -58.25
CA LYS A 1167 -74.34 79.58 -59.08
C LYS A 1167 -75.61 78.98 -58.46
#